data_AF-A0A959SLG1-F1
#
_entry.id   AF-A0A959SLG1-F1
#
_cell.length_a   1.000
_cell.length_b   1.000
_cell.length_c   1.000
_cell.angle_alpha   90.00
_cell.angle_beta   90.00
_cell.angle_gamma   90.00
#
_symmetry.space_group_name_H-M   'P 1'
#
loop_
_entity.id
_entity.type
_entity.pdbx_description
1 polymer ?
#
loop_
_entity_poly.entity_id
_entity_poly.type
_entity_poly.pdbx_seq_one_letter_code
_entity_poly.pdbx_strand_id
1 'polypeptide(L)'
;MRWRFADLPVRVKFMLTLGIPVLGMVMLIAKQVDSSIKRRDVMDYFNEQSIVIGQFSEVMHDLQKESAYAVGYLTGQPVTTMKMNVQQARTDLHIQDLNDPSNPDHPKISEGRPFDGLNILRNRVVDRRVDAAAVSRSYSAMEHRLLNEVERVSKLGLDSETKDWMYAHLRLMHAKQALSEVRDRLSIGSGGVSNEDDLAVLGDLVSQYETNLLLFERDAPTEVLSAYRELFQGPDVNFMRALIGTVKERRTSDPVGVAPRQWWELSLQSLDKLKLVEDRSLGLIQENTAANSRSAELRLLIVLAALIGVVGAVAVMGIVLLRGLRKTVSEVGEAARSLALGDISAEVPVSSNDEIGQMALSFNGMIDNIRSQASSAEAIGKGDYDTQVIVRGPQDVLGIALTRMKENLSAARLRDNEQTRALQEEKVKLEEANERIRVLIKEMHHRVKNNLQVVASLLRLQASTISDARLQHAFDQSQSRVTSMALIHEKLYKGDELSTLDLAAYINELFSELVRVNDVADRIDYRTDIDSELAFDINTMVPLGLLLNELITNSFKHAFKGREHGGIELVITSLKDGTYDLNYTDDGIGIPLSRMQPDGQTLGVSLIESLVEQLNGRMTVEGNENGTHYHIRFKAKAMVVNT
;
A
#
# COMPACT_ATOMS: atom_id res chain seq x y z
N MET A 1 -1.18 -30.26 -19.08
CA MET A 1 -0.50 -29.17 -18.34
C MET A 1 -0.93 -27.84 -18.97
N ARG A 2 -1.91 -27.13 -18.39
CA ARG A 2 -2.38 -25.84 -18.93
C ARG A 2 -1.46 -24.74 -18.41
N TRP A 3 -0.51 -24.30 -19.23
CA TRP A 3 0.30 -23.12 -18.93
C TRP A 3 -0.60 -21.89 -18.96
N ARG A 4 -0.92 -21.30 -17.80
CA ARG A 4 -1.64 -20.03 -17.73
C ARG A 4 -0.62 -18.90 -17.73
N PHE A 5 -0.80 -17.90 -18.58
CA PHE A 5 0.04 -16.71 -18.61
C PHE A 5 0.12 -16.01 -17.24
N ALA A 6 -0.95 -16.11 -16.44
CA ALA A 6 -1.03 -15.57 -15.08
C ALA A 6 0.00 -16.17 -14.10
N ASP A 7 0.54 -17.36 -14.37
CA ASP A 7 1.44 -18.08 -13.45
C ASP A 7 2.92 -17.85 -13.78
N LEU A 8 3.22 -17.09 -14.84
CA LEU A 8 4.59 -16.78 -15.23
C LEU A 8 5.19 -15.73 -14.29
N PRO A 9 6.52 -15.81 -14.04
CA PRO A 9 7.26 -14.73 -13.37
C PRO A 9 6.96 -13.38 -14.00
N VAL A 10 6.84 -12.32 -13.20
CA VAL A 10 6.56 -10.96 -13.69
C VAL A 10 7.54 -10.58 -14.80
N ARG A 11 8.84 -10.82 -14.61
CA ARG A 11 9.87 -10.59 -15.63
C ARG A 11 9.62 -11.30 -16.97
N VAL A 12 9.10 -12.53 -16.93
CA VAL A 12 8.80 -13.34 -18.13
C VAL A 12 7.55 -12.81 -18.82
N LYS A 13 6.53 -12.38 -18.07
CA LYS A 13 5.35 -11.70 -18.63
C LYS A 13 5.77 -10.45 -19.40
N PHE A 14 6.62 -9.60 -18.82
CA PHE A 14 7.18 -8.42 -19.50
C PHE A 14 8.01 -8.80 -20.74
N MET A 15 8.88 -9.81 -20.64
CA MET A 15 9.74 -10.21 -21.76
C MET A 15 8.94 -10.78 -22.94
N LEU A 16 7.91 -11.59 -22.67
CA LEU A 16 7.05 -12.20 -23.70
C LEU A 16 6.07 -11.21 -24.33
N THR A 17 5.56 -10.22 -23.57
CA THR A 17 4.54 -9.28 -24.07
C THR A 17 5.13 -8.02 -24.68
N LEU A 18 6.24 -7.53 -24.15
CA LEU A 18 6.85 -6.26 -24.55
C LEU A 18 8.20 -6.49 -25.21
N GLY A 19 9.07 -7.33 -24.65
CA GLY A 19 10.46 -7.47 -25.14
C GLY A 19 10.58 -8.13 -26.51
N ILE A 20 10.24 -9.42 -26.60
CA ILE A 20 10.43 -10.23 -27.81
C ILE A 20 9.63 -9.70 -29.01
N PRO A 21 8.31 -9.37 -28.87
CA PRO A 21 7.53 -8.90 -29.99
C PRO A 21 8.03 -7.55 -30.52
N VAL A 22 8.36 -6.61 -29.64
CA VAL A 22 8.88 -5.29 -30.05
C VAL A 22 10.21 -5.43 -30.76
N LEU A 23 11.15 -6.22 -30.22
CA LEU A 23 12.47 -6.39 -30.84
C LEU A 23 12.37 -7.00 -32.24
N GLY A 24 11.59 -8.08 -32.39
CA GLY A 24 11.36 -8.71 -33.70
C GLY A 24 10.69 -7.76 -34.69
N MET A 25 9.73 -6.97 -34.21
CA MET A 25 9.00 -6.03 -35.05
C MET A 25 9.86 -4.84 -35.48
N VAL A 26 10.67 -4.27 -34.57
CA VAL A 26 11.62 -3.20 -34.89
C VAL A 26 12.62 -3.66 -35.94
N MET A 27 13.14 -4.89 -35.83
CA MET A 27 14.08 -5.42 -36.81
C MET A 27 13.46 -5.62 -38.20
N LEU A 28 12.22 -6.13 -38.27
CA LEU A 28 11.49 -6.27 -39.53
C LEU A 28 11.17 -4.91 -40.15
N ILE A 29 10.70 -3.96 -39.33
CA ILE A 29 10.36 -2.60 -39.76
C ILE A 29 11.61 -1.86 -40.26
N ALA A 30 12.73 -1.95 -39.55
CA ALA A 30 13.99 -1.33 -39.97
C ALA A 30 14.44 -1.86 -41.35
N LYS A 31 14.38 -3.19 -41.55
CA LYS A 31 14.69 -3.81 -42.85
C LYS A 31 13.74 -3.32 -43.94
N GLN A 32 12.45 -3.22 -43.64
CA GLN A 32 11.45 -2.81 -44.62
C GLN A 32 11.58 -1.33 -44.99
N VAL A 33 11.79 -0.45 -44.00
CA VAL A 33 12.04 0.99 -44.20
C VAL A 33 13.30 1.20 -45.03
N ASP A 34 14.42 0.56 -44.69
CA ASP A 34 15.67 0.65 -45.46
C ASP A 34 15.46 0.23 -46.93
N SER A 35 14.73 -0.86 -47.16
CA SER A 35 14.43 -1.32 -48.52
C SER A 35 13.52 -0.38 -49.30
N SER A 36 12.55 0.25 -48.63
CA SER A 36 11.62 1.20 -49.24
C SER A 36 12.30 2.53 -49.58
N ILE A 37 13.15 3.06 -48.69
CA ILE A 37 13.92 4.29 -48.93
C ILE A 37 14.85 4.09 -50.12
N LYS A 38 15.67 3.03 -50.09
CA LYS A 38 16.59 2.72 -51.21
C LYS A 38 15.85 2.58 -52.52
N ARG A 39 14.69 1.92 -52.53
CA ARG A 39 13.89 1.78 -53.75
C ARG A 39 13.36 3.13 -54.23
N ARG A 40 12.81 3.96 -53.33
CA ARG A 40 12.31 5.29 -53.69
C ARG A 40 13.42 6.14 -54.31
N ASP A 41 14.55 6.27 -53.61
CA ASP A 41 15.66 7.11 -54.05
C ASP A 41 16.23 6.65 -55.41
N VAL A 42 16.32 5.34 -55.64
CA VAL A 42 16.73 4.79 -56.94
C VAL A 42 15.69 5.12 -58.03
N MET A 43 14.39 5.00 -57.75
CA MET A 43 13.33 5.32 -58.73
C MET A 43 13.26 6.82 -59.05
N ASP A 44 13.41 7.69 -58.04
CA ASP A 44 13.41 9.14 -58.21
C ASP A 44 14.60 9.58 -59.08
N TYR A 45 15.78 9.06 -58.77
CA TYR A 45 16.98 9.28 -59.58
C TYR A 45 16.75 8.86 -61.05
N PHE A 46 16.10 7.72 -61.29
CA PHE A 46 15.82 7.29 -62.67
C PHE A 46 14.79 8.14 -63.39
N ASN A 47 13.76 8.58 -62.68
CA ASN A 47 12.78 9.48 -63.25
C ASN A 47 13.49 10.77 -63.72
N GLU A 48 14.36 11.35 -62.90
CA GLU A 48 15.21 12.50 -63.28
C GLU A 48 16.11 12.18 -64.48
N GLN A 49 16.83 11.05 -64.45
CA GLN A 49 17.72 10.67 -65.56
C GLN A 49 16.95 10.42 -66.88
N SER A 50 15.73 9.87 -66.81
CA SER A 50 14.93 9.64 -68.02
C SER A 50 14.46 10.94 -68.67
N ILE A 51 14.22 12.00 -67.89
CA ILE A 51 13.93 13.34 -68.41
C ILE A 51 15.14 13.87 -69.19
N VAL A 52 16.34 13.76 -68.59
CA VAL A 52 17.62 14.12 -69.22
C VAL A 52 17.86 13.35 -70.52
N ILE A 53 17.62 12.04 -70.53
CA ILE A 53 17.74 11.20 -71.74
C ILE A 53 16.78 11.69 -72.84
N GLY A 54 15.57 12.10 -72.48
CA GLY A 54 14.59 12.67 -73.42
C GLY A 54 15.09 13.94 -74.11
N GLN A 55 15.73 14.84 -73.36
CA GLN A 55 16.31 16.06 -73.92
C GLN A 55 17.46 15.74 -74.89
N PHE A 56 18.34 14.80 -74.55
CA PHE A 56 19.39 14.34 -75.47
C PHE A 56 18.80 13.68 -76.73
N SER A 57 17.74 12.88 -76.56
CA SER A 57 17.01 12.21 -77.65
C SER A 57 16.41 13.22 -78.66
N GLU A 58 15.78 14.30 -78.19
CA GLU A 58 15.24 15.36 -79.05
C GLU A 58 16.34 16.02 -79.90
N VAL A 59 17.44 16.42 -79.27
CA VAL A 59 18.57 17.05 -79.96
C VAL A 59 19.21 16.08 -80.95
N MET A 60 19.41 14.82 -80.57
CA MET A 60 19.92 13.79 -81.47
C MET A 60 19.01 13.60 -82.69
N HIS A 61 17.69 13.52 -82.49
CA HIS A 61 16.74 13.36 -83.58
C HIS A 61 16.79 14.55 -84.56
N ASP A 62 16.87 15.77 -84.03
CA ASP A 62 16.94 16.97 -84.88
C ASP A 62 18.27 17.09 -85.63
N LEU A 63 19.40 16.71 -85.01
CA LEU A 63 20.69 16.60 -85.70
C LEU A 63 20.64 15.54 -86.81
N GLN A 64 20.00 14.39 -86.58
CA GLN A 64 19.85 13.35 -87.60
C GLN A 64 19.03 13.82 -88.80
N LYS A 65 17.99 14.64 -88.58
CA LYS A 65 17.21 15.26 -89.68
C LYS A 65 17.98 16.38 -90.36
N GLU A 66 18.70 17.21 -89.59
CA GLU A 66 19.54 18.27 -90.13
C GLU A 66 20.67 17.71 -91.01
N SER A 67 21.31 16.61 -90.58
CA SER A 67 22.28 15.86 -91.40
C SER A 67 21.64 15.38 -92.70
N ALA A 68 20.44 14.78 -92.63
CA ALA A 68 19.71 14.29 -93.80
C ALA A 68 19.46 15.39 -94.84
N TYR A 69 19.05 16.58 -94.39
CA TYR A 69 18.81 17.73 -95.24
C TYR A 69 20.11 18.31 -95.79
N ALA A 70 21.15 18.42 -94.99
CA ALA A 70 22.46 18.92 -95.42
C ALA A 70 23.12 18.00 -96.46
N VAL A 71 23.16 16.70 -96.20
CA VAL A 71 23.67 15.67 -97.13
C VAL A 71 22.79 15.61 -98.38
N GLY A 72 21.47 15.66 -98.23
CA GLY A 72 20.53 15.67 -99.36
C GLY A 72 20.72 16.90 -100.26
N TYR A 73 20.89 18.09 -99.67
CA TYR A 73 21.13 19.33 -100.39
C TYR A 73 22.40 19.29 -101.25
N LEU A 74 23.48 18.68 -100.74
CA LEU A 74 24.75 18.53 -101.44
C LEU A 74 24.74 17.42 -102.50
N THR A 75 23.94 16.37 -102.30
CA THR A 75 23.83 15.22 -103.22
C THR A 75 22.72 15.37 -104.28
N GLY A 76 22.00 16.49 -104.29
CA GLY A 76 21.00 16.81 -105.31
C GLY A 76 19.59 16.27 -105.03
N GLN A 77 19.30 15.89 -103.78
CA GLN A 77 17.94 15.58 -103.31
C GLN A 77 17.06 16.85 -103.31
N PRO A 78 15.72 16.73 -103.32
CA PRO A 78 14.79 17.87 -103.37
C PRO A 78 14.68 18.61 -102.01
N VAL A 79 15.82 19.07 -101.50
CA VAL A 79 15.94 19.85 -100.26
C VAL A 79 16.18 21.31 -100.62
N THR A 80 15.36 22.21 -100.06
CA THR A 80 15.52 23.66 -100.23
C THR A 80 16.28 24.25 -99.03
N THR A 81 16.93 25.39 -99.23
CA THR A 81 17.55 26.15 -98.13
C THR A 81 16.54 26.53 -97.05
N MET A 82 15.29 26.80 -97.44
CA MET A 82 14.19 27.04 -96.49
C MET A 82 13.95 25.83 -95.57
N LYS A 83 13.89 24.60 -96.11
CA LYS A 83 13.72 23.38 -95.28
C LYS A 83 14.88 23.20 -94.29
N MET A 84 16.11 23.46 -94.74
CA MET A 84 17.28 23.40 -93.86
C MET A 84 17.20 24.45 -92.75
N ASN A 85 16.88 25.70 -93.07
CA ASN A 85 16.80 26.78 -92.08
C ASN A 85 15.71 26.51 -91.03
N VAL A 86 14.56 25.95 -91.44
CA VAL A 86 13.49 25.56 -90.50
C VAL A 86 13.98 24.46 -89.56
N GLN A 87 14.66 23.43 -90.09
CA GLN A 87 15.21 22.37 -89.25
C GLN A 87 16.30 22.91 -88.32
N GLN A 88 17.20 23.77 -88.79
CA GLN A 88 18.25 24.40 -87.98
C GLN A 88 17.66 25.19 -86.82
N ALA A 89 16.63 26.00 -87.06
CA ALA A 89 15.95 26.75 -86.02
C ALA A 89 15.31 25.82 -84.97
N ARG A 90 14.76 24.68 -85.40
CA ARG A 90 14.23 23.65 -84.48
C ARG A 90 15.36 23.02 -83.65
N THR A 91 16.45 22.61 -84.29
CA THR A 91 17.63 22.07 -83.61
C THR A 91 18.16 23.06 -82.57
N ASP A 92 18.22 24.35 -82.91
CA ASP A 92 18.72 25.40 -82.01
C ASP A 92 17.83 25.59 -80.78
N LEU A 93 16.51 25.47 -80.92
CA LEU A 93 15.59 25.50 -79.78
C LEU A 93 15.85 24.35 -78.80
N HIS A 94 16.01 23.12 -79.30
CA HIS A 94 16.29 21.97 -78.43
C HIS A 94 17.71 21.99 -77.85
N ILE A 95 18.71 22.50 -78.59
CA ILE A 95 20.06 22.74 -78.05
C ILE A 95 20.01 23.80 -76.95
N GLN A 96 19.19 24.84 -77.10
CA GLN A 96 19.01 25.88 -76.09
C GLN A 96 18.37 25.31 -74.82
N ASP A 97 17.30 24.52 -74.95
CA ASP A 97 16.64 23.85 -73.81
C ASP A 97 17.61 22.92 -73.05
N LEU A 98 18.42 22.16 -73.79
CA LEU A 98 19.47 21.31 -73.23
C LEU A 98 20.54 22.11 -72.44
N ASN A 99 20.76 23.38 -72.79
CA ASN A 99 21.76 24.24 -72.16
C ASN A 99 21.17 25.24 -71.14
N ASP A 100 19.87 25.16 -70.83
CA ASP A 100 19.21 26.13 -69.94
C ASP A 100 19.59 25.90 -68.46
N PRO A 101 20.40 26.77 -67.84
CA PRO A 101 20.84 26.61 -66.45
C PRO A 101 19.71 26.85 -65.43
N SER A 102 18.55 27.36 -65.86
CA SER A 102 17.37 27.54 -65.01
C SER A 102 16.52 26.27 -64.88
N ASN A 103 16.78 25.25 -65.70
CA ASN A 103 16.11 23.95 -65.62
C ASN A 103 16.69 23.14 -64.43
N PRO A 104 15.88 22.73 -63.44
CA PRO A 104 16.33 21.90 -62.32
C PRO A 104 16.92 20.55 -62.77
N ASP A 105 16.43 20.03 -63.90
CA ASP A 105 16.85 18.76 -64.50
C ASP A 105 17.96 18.97 -65.55
N HIS A 106 18.69 20.09 -65.47
CA HIS A 106 19.72 20.46 -66.45
C HIS A 106 20.81 19.37 -66.58
N PRO A 107 21.03 18.82 -67.79
CA PRO A 107 22.06 17.82 -68.01
C PRO A 107 23.46 18.43 -67.90
N LYS A 108 24.26 17.93 -66.97
CA LYS A 108 25.69 18.26 -66.92
C LYS A 108 26.44 17.49 -68.01
N ILE A 109 26.59 18.10 -69.19
CA ILE A 109 27.43 17.59 -70.28
C ILE A 109 28.89 17.59 -69.78
N SER A 110 29.49 16.42 -69.56
CA SER A 110 30.81 16.34 -68.88
C SER A 110 32.02 16.41 -69.82
N GLU A 111 31.84 16.14 -71.11
CA GLU A 111 32.95 16.14 -72.08
C GLU A 111 32.70 17.06 -73.28
N GLY A 112 33.44 18.17 -73.30
CA GLY A 112 33.54 19.07 -74.45
C GLY A 112 32.28 19.87 -74.75
N ARG A 113 32.33 20.60 -75.87
CA ARG A 113 31.18 21.30 -76.45
C ARG A 113 30.68 20.44 -77.61
N PRO A 114 29.64 19.60 -77.42
CA PRO A 114 29.22 18.63 -78.43
C PRO A 114 28.80 19.29 -79.75
N PHE A 115 28.38 20.56 -79.70
CA PHE A 115 27.92 21.34 -80.86
C PHE A 115 28.97 22.33 -81.40
N ASP A 116 30.22 22.26 -80.94
CA ASP A 116 31.27 23.17 -81.42
C ASP A 116 31.46 23.05 -82.93
N GLY A 117 31.40 24.19 -83.62
CA GLY A 117 31.56 24.26 -85.07
C GLY A 117 30.29 23.99 -85.88
N LEU A 118 29.15 23.70 -85.25
CA LEU A 118 27.87 23.45 -85.95
C LEU A 118 27.48 24.62 -86.86
N ASN A 119 27.54 25.87 -86.36
CA ASN A 119 27.25 27.06 -87.19
C ASN A 119 28.24 27.25 -88.35
N ILE A 120 29.52 26.89 -88.15
CA ILE A 120 30.53 26.94 -89.21
C ILE A 120 30.22 25.90 -90.30
N LEU A 121 29.83 24.69 -89.88
CA LEU A 121 29.42 23.62 -90.77
C LEU A 121 28.18 24.03 -91.59
N ARG A 122 27.14 24.56 -90.94
CA ARG A 122 25.90 25.05 -91.60
C ARG A 122 26.19 26.05 -92.72
N ASN A 123 27.03 27.06 -92.44
CA ASN A 123 27.42 28.05 -93.44
C ASN A 123 28.18 27.42 -94.62
N ARG A 124 29.10 26.49 -94.33
CA ARG A 124 29.83 25.76 -95.38
C ARG A 124 28.92 24.91 -96.25
N VAL A 125 27.85 24.32 -95.71
CA VAL A 125 26.88 23.53 -96.48
C VAL A 125 26.09 24.43 -97.43
N VAL A 126 25.56 25.56 -96.94
CA VAL A 126 24.80 26.52 -97.76
C VAL A 126 25.66 27.07 -98.91
N ASP A 127 26.91 27.41 -98.62
CA ASP A 127 27.87 27.89 -99.63
C ASP A 127 28.44 26.77 -100.53
N ARG A 128 28.07 25.50 -100.30
CA ARG A 128 28.63 24.31 -100.97
C ARG A 128 30.18 24.23 -100.91
N ARG A 129 30.77 24.72 -99.82
CA ARG A 129 32.23 24.73 -99.56
C ARG A 129 32.72 23.49 -98.80
N VAL A 130 31.89 22.47 -98.68
CA VAL A 130 32.19 21.21 -97.97
C VAL A 130 31.52 20.06 -98.73
N ASP A 131 32.17 18.90 -98.77
CA ASP A 131 31.59 17.70 -99.37
C ASP A 131 30.60 17.00 -98.41
N ALA A 132 29.67 16.24 -98.98
CA ALA A 132 28.61 15.57 -98.22
C ALA A 132 29.15 14.53 -97.22
N ALA A 133 30.30 13.89 -97.50
CA ALA A 133 30.90 12.91 -96.59
C ALA A 133 31.51 13.58 -95.35
N ALA A 134 32.14 14.74 -95.50
CA ALA A 134 32.65 15.55 -94.40
C ALA A 134 31.52 16.10 -93.52
N VAL A 135 30.39 16.45 -94.13
CA VAL A 135 29.17 16.86 -93.41
C VAL A 135 28.62 15.70 -92.59
N SER A 136 28.40 14.54 -93.20
CA SER A 136 27.89 13.34 -92.51
C SER A 136 28.82 12.92 -91.35
N ARG A 137 30.14 12.92 -91.56
CA ARG A 137 31.12 12.65 -90.48
C ARG A 137 31.02 13.65 -89.32
N SER A 138 30.79 14.92 -89.61
CA SER A 138 30.70 15.96 -88.58
C SER A 138 29.42 15.78 -87.75
N TYR A 139 28.28 15.51 -88.38
CA TYR A 139 27.03 15.23 -87.66
C TYR A 139 27.10 13.93 -86.87
N SER A 140 27.56 12.83 -87.46
CA SER A 140 27.75 11.55 -86.75
C SER A 140 28.66 11.70 -85.53
N ALA A 141 29.74 12.50 -85.61
CA ALA A 141 30.59 12.80 -84.45
C ALA A 141 29.89 13.60 -83.35
N MET A 142 28.91 14.44 -83.67
CA MET A 142 28.07 15.13 -82.67
C MET A 142 27.05 14.16 -82.06
N GLU A 143 26.39 13.37 -82.89
CA GLU A 143 25.40 12.38 -82.49
C GLU A 143 25.99 11.30 -81.58
N HIS A 144 27.18 10.75 -81.90
CA HIS A 144 27.89 9.81 -81.03
C HIS A 144 28.29 10.40 -79.68
N ARG A 145 28.68 11.68 -79.63
CA ARG A 145 28.97 12.36 -78.36
C ARG A 145 27.73 12.44 -77.48
N LEU A 146 26.58 12.76 -78.05
CA LEU A 146 25.31 12.76 -77.30
C LEU A 146 24.92 11.35 -76.84
N LEU A 147 25.08 10.35 -77.70
CA LEU A 147 24.77 8.97 -77.35
C LEU A 147 25.66 8.44 -76.21
N ASN A 148 26.94 8.84 -76.18
CA ASN A 148 27.85 8.52 -75.08
C ASN A 148 27.42 9.18 -73.76
N GLU A 149 26.87 10.40 -73.79
CA GLU A 149 26.31 11.05 -72.60
C GLU A 149 25.08 10.29 -72.08
N VAL A 150 24.20 9.84 -72.98
CA VAL A 150 23.03 9.00 -72.64
C VAL A 150 23.46 7.65 -72.04
N GLU A 151 24.48 7.00 -72.60
CA GLU A 151 25.07 5.77 -72.05
C GLU A 151 25.66 5.97 -70.64
N ARG A 152 26.28 7.12 -70.38
CA ARG A 152 26.83 7.42 -69.06
C ARG A 152 25.71 7.57 -68.03
N VAL A 153 24.67 8.32 -68.38
CA VAL A 153 23.50 8.59 -67.54
C VAL A 153 22.76 7.29 -67.17
N SER A 154 22.67 6.35 -68.11
CA SER A 154 21.95 5.08 -67.94
C SER A 154 22.69 4.00 -67.14
N LYS A 155 24.01 4.07 -66.96
CA LYS A 155 24.80 3.02 -66.25
C LYS A 155 24.66 3.04 -64.71
N LEU A 156 23.99 4.03 -64.13
CA LEU A 156 23.92 4.24 -62.69
C LEU A 156 22.69 3.54 -62.07
N GLY A 157 22.89 2.33 -61.52
CA GLY A 157 22.08 1.79 -60.41
C GLY A 157 20.71 1.17 -60.70
N LEU A 158 20.56 0.28 -61.69
CA LEU A 158 19.25 -0.20 -62.13
C LEU A 158 18.73 -1.40 -61.30
N ASP A 159 17.46 -1.35 -60.85
CA ASP A 159 16.75 -2.58 -60.49
C ASP A 159 16.53 -3.44 -61.74
N SER A 160 16.38 -4.76 -61.59
CA SER A 160 16.46 -5.69 -62.73
C SER A 160 15.49 -5.39 -63.87
N GLU A 161 14.30 -4.84 -63.61
CA GLU A 161 13.28 -4.64 -64.65
C GLU A 161 13.48 -3.30 -65.37
N THR A 162 13.62 -2.21 -64.61
CA THR A 162 13.92 -0.88 -65.17
C THR A 162 15.26 -0.90 -65.93
N LYS A 163 16.20 -1.75 -65.50
CA LYS A 163 17.46 -2.04 -66.18
C LYS A 163 17.24 -2.47 -67.62
N ASP A 164 16.44 -3.51 -67.79
CA ASP A 164 16.23 -4.13 -69.09
C ASP A 164 15.50 -3.17 -70.03
N TRP A 165 14.54 -2.39 -69.50
CA TRP A 165 13.82 -1.38 -70.28
C TRP A 165 14.73 -0.24 -70.74
N MET A 166 15.61 0.25 -69.86
CA MET A 166 16.58 1.28 -70.21
C MET A 166 17.59 0.77 -71.24
N TYR A 167 18.07 -0.47 -71.10
CA TYR A 167 18.93 -1.06 -72.12
C TYR A 167 18.22 -1.23 -73.45
N ALA A 168 16.97 -1.68 -73.46
CA ALA A 168 16.18 -1.75 -74.68
C ALA A 168 16.07 -0.36 -75.34
N HIS A 169 15.78 0.69 -74.55
CA HIS A 169 15.75 2.07 -75.04
C HIS A 169 17.08 2.50 -75.68
N LEU A 170 18.20 2.27 -75.00
CA LEU A 170 19.54 2.55 -75.56
C LEU A 170 19.77 1.80 -76.87
N ARG A 171 19.41 0.51 -76.93
CA ARG A 171 19.52 -0.30 -78.15
C ARG A 171 18.73 0.32 -79.30
N LEU A 172 17.53 0.81 -79.04
CA LEU A 172 16.73 1.54 -80.04
C LEU A 172 17.44 2.81 -80.53
N MET A 173 18.04 3.59 -79.63
CA MET A 173 18.81 4.79 -79.99
C MET A 173 20.05 4.44 -80.84
N HIS A 174 20.80 3.39 -80.49
CA HIS A 174 21.94 2.91 -81.31
C HIS A 174 21.49 2.43 -82.68
N ALA A 175 20.37 1.70 -82.77
CA ALA A 175 19.81 1.30 -84.06
C ALA A 175 19.44 2.53 -84.90
N LYS A 176 18.72 3.50 -84.31
CA LYS A 176 18.36 4.75 -84.99
C LYS A 176 19.59 5.52 -85.49
N GLN A 177 20.66 5.55 -84.71
CA GLN A 177 21.93 6.17 -85.10
C GLN A 177 22.58 5.45 -86.30
N ALA A 178 22.71 4.12 -86.22
CA ALA A 178 23.25 3.33 -87.32
C ALA A 178 22.44 3.52 -88.60
N LEU A 179 21.11 3.61 -88.51
CA LEU A 179 20.23 3.88 -89.65
C LEU A 179 20.46 5.26 -90.28
N SER A 180 20.70 6.29 -89.45
CA SER A 180 21.05 7.64 -89.92
C SER A 180 22.34 7.63 -90.75
N GLU A 181 23.35 6.89 -90.30
CA GLU A 181 24.64 6.78 -91.00
C GLU A 181 24.57 5.94 -92.28
N VAL A 182 23.81 4.84 -92.27
CA VAL A 182 23.52 4.05 -93.47
C VAL A 182 22.81 4.92 -94.51
N ARG A 183 21.83 5.73 -94.08
CA ARG A 183 21.13 6.68 -94.96
C ARG A 183 22.11 7.63 -95.63
N ASP A 184 22.93 8.32 -94.84
CA ASP A 184 23.82 9.36 -95.35
C ASP A 184 24.83 8.78 -96.33
N ARG A 185 25.45 7.65 -95.98
CA ARG A 185 26.43 6.98 -96.85
C ARG A 185 25.83 6.51 -98.18
N LEU A 186 24.65 5.89 -98.17
CA LEU A 186 23.96 5.50 -99.40
C LEU A 186 23.50 6.71 -100.23
N SER A 187 23.14 7.82 -99.58
CA SER A 187 22.79 9.07 -100.27
C SER A 187 24.01 9.68 -100.97
N ILE A 188 25.19 9.64 -100.34
CA ILE A 188 26.47 10.10 -100.90
C ILE A 188 26.95 9.19 -102.03
N GLY A 189 26.83 7.87 -101.88
CA GLY A 189 27.26 6.84 -102.83
C GLY A 189 26.37 6.69 -104.08
N SER A 190 25.39 7.57 -104.29
CA SER A 190 24.50 7.58 -105.45
C SER A 190 25.18 7.89 -106.80
N GLY A 191 26.49 8.16 -106.79
CA GLY A 191 27.37 8.16 -107.98
C GLY A 191 28.09 6.82 -108.23
N GLY A 192 27.69 5.74 -107.56
CA GLY A 192 28.33 4.42 -107.59
C GLY A 192 29.23 4.21 -106.37
N VAL A 193 28.89 3.25 -105.50
CA VAL A 193 29.78 2.77 -104.43
C VAL A 193 30.97 2.09 -105.10
N SER A 194 32.04 2.85 -105.29
CA SER A 194 33.14 2.47 -106.19
C SER A 194 34.32 1.82 -105.46
N ASN A 195 34.33 1.80 -104.12
CA ASN A 195 35.41 1.26 -103.29
C ASN A 195 34.94 0.14 -102.36
N GLU A 196 35.76 -0.91 -102.24
CA GLU A 196 35.52 -2.09 -101.39
C GLU A 196 35.46 -1.73 -99.89
N ASP A 197 36.20 -0.69 -99.47
CA ASP A 197 36.21 -0.16 -98.10
C ASP A 197 34.87 0.47 -97.69
N ASP A 198 34.18 1.18 -98.61
CA ASP A 198 32.90 1.82 -98.31
C ASP A 198 31.77 0.79 -98.14
N LEU A 199 31.84 -0.32 -98.89
CA LEU A 199 30.94 -1.48 -98.74
C LEU A 199 31.15 -2.19 -97.39
N ALA A 200 32.40 -2.32 -96.94
CA ALA A 200 32.70 -2.93 -95.65
C ALA A 200 32.13 -2.12 -94.48
N VAL A 201 32.29 -0.79 -94.52
CA VAL A 201 31.75 0.09 -93.47
C VAL A 201 30.22 0.13 -93.50
N LEU A 202 29.59 0.14 -94.68
CA LEU A 202 28.14 0.02 -94.80
C LEU A 202 27.62 -1.31 -94.22
N GLY A 203 28.31 -2.41 -94.49
CA GLY A 203 27.97 -3.73 -93.92
C GLY A 203 28.04 -3.76 -92.40
N ASP A 204 29.06 -3.12 -91.81
CA ASP A 204 29.19 -3.00 -90.36
C ASP A 204 28.05 -2.18 -89.75
N LEU A 205 27.74 -1.00 -90.30
CA LEU A 205 26.62 -0.17 -89.83
C LEU A 205 25.27 -0.87 -89.93
N VAL A 206 25.04 -1.61 -91.02
CA VAL A 206 23.84 -2.45 -91.17
C VAL A 206 23.80 -3.55 -90.11
N SER A 207 24.93 -4.20 -89.82
CA SER A 207 25.01 -5.21 -88.76
C SER A 207 24.75 -4.61 -87.38
N GLN A 208 25.26 -3.41 -87.10
CA GLN A 208 24.99 -2.67 -85.87
C GLN A 208 23.50 -2.33 -85.74
N TYR A 209 22.86 -1.87 -86.82
CA TYR A 209 21.41 -1.62 -86.85
C TYR A 209 20.60 -2.87 -86.52
N GLU A 210 20.85 -3.98 -87.23
CA GLU A 210 20.11 -5.24 -87.03
C GLU A 210 20.32 -5.81 -85.63
N THR A 211 21.57 -5.81 -85.15
CA THR A 211 21.91 -6.36 -83.83
C THR A 211 21.23 -5.58 -82.73
N ASN A 212 21.25 -4.25 -82.80
CA ASN A 212 20.61 -3.42 -81.79
C ASN A 212 19.08 -3.54 -81.85
N LEU A 213 18.46 -3.62 -83.03
CA LEU A 213 17.03 -3.88 -83.14
C LEU A 213 16.62 -5.26 -82.60
N LEU A 214 17.39 -6.31 -82.88
CA LEU A 214 17.12 -7.65 -82.34
C LEU A 214 17.18 -7.67 -80.81
N LEU A 215 18.17 -7.00 -80.22
CA LEU A 215 18.30 -6.89 -78.77
C LEU A 215 17.19 -6.02 -78.16
N PHE A 216 16.81 -4.92 -78.82
CA PHE A 216 15.63 -4.14 -78.47
C PHE A 216 14.36 -5.00 -78.51
N GLU A 217 14.14 -5.76 -79.58
CA GLU A 217 12.97 -6.62 -79.73
C GLU A 217 12.87 -7.71 -78.66
N ARG A 218 14.01 -8.14 -78.13
CA ARG A 218 14.11 -9.12 -77.04
C ARG A 218 13.78 -8.52 -75.68
N ASP A 219 14.30 -7.33 -75.38
CA ASP A 219 14.30 -6.75 -74.03
C ASP A 219 13.24 -5.66 -73.82
N ALA A 220 12.63 -5.13 -74.89
CA ALA A 220 11.69 -4.04 -74.78
C ALA A 220 10.36 -4.47 -74.12
N PRO A 221 9.69 -3.56 -73.40
CA PRO A 221 8.37 -3.81 -72.83
C PRO A 221 7.35 -4.19 -73.91
N THR A 222 6.39 -5.05 -73.55
CA THR A 222 5.33 -5.52 -74.45
C THR A 222 4.58 -4.40 -75.16
N GLU A 223 4.32 -3.31 -74.45
CA GLU A 223 3.62 -2.12 -74.90
C GLU A 223 4.46 -1.38 -75.95
N VAL A 224 5.76 -1.24 -75.71
CA VAL A 224 6.70 -0.62 -76.66
C VAL A 224 6.87 -1.48 -77.90
N LEU A 225 6.98 -2.81 -77.73
CA LEU A 225 7.04 -3.76 -78.84
C LEU A 225 5.78 -3.72 -79.70
N SER A 226 4.60 -3.58 -79.09
CA SER A 226 3.35 -3.46 -79.84
C SER A 226 3.33 -2.18 -80.68
N ALA A 227 3.73 -1.04 -80.11
CA ALA A 227 3.83 0.23 -80.83
C ALA A 227 4.86 0.16 -81.97
N TYR A 228 6.03 -0.44 -81.71
CA TYR A 228 7.03 -0.69 -82.75
C TYR A 228 6.47 -1.56 -83.87
N ARG A 229 5.84 -2.69 -83.55
CA ARG A 229 5.26 -3.58 -84.56
C ARG A 229 4.15 -2.89 -85.35
N GLU A 230 3.32 -2.05 -84.73
CA GLU A 230 2.26 -1.30 -85.41
C GLU A 230 2.82 -0.25 -86.38
N LEU A 231 3.79 0.55 -85.93
CA LEU A 231 4.42 1.59 -86.74
C LEU A 231 5.28 1.00 -87.88
N PHE A 232 5.92 -0.14 -87.62
CA PHE A 232 6.76 -0.86 -88.57
C PHE A 232 6.00 -2.01 -89.28
N GLN A 233 4.76 -1.75 -89.66
CA GLN A 233 4.00 -2.53 -90.65
C GLN A 233 3.87 -1.74 -91.96
N GLY A 234 4.02 -2.43 -93.10
CA GLY A 234 3.71 -1.85 -94.41
C GLY A 234 4.78 -2.04 -95.50
N PRO A 235 4.51 -1.50 -96.71
CA PRO A 235 5.39 -1.63 -97.87
C PRO A 235 6.75 -0.94 -97.70
N ASP A 236 6.78 0.17 -96.97
CA ASP A 236 7.94 0.97 -96.62
C ASP A 236 8.95 0.20 -95.74
N VAL A 237 8.45 -0.57 -94.77
CA VAL A 237 9.29 -1.38 -93.87
C VAL A 237 9.85 -2.60 -94.59
N ASN A 238 9.04 -3.24 -95.42
CA ASN A 238 9.49 -4.35 -96.26
C ASN A 238 10.58 -3.89 -97.25
N PHE A 239 10.46 -2.68 -97.77
CA PHE A 239 11.47 -2.07 -98.61
C PHE A 239 12.77 -1.80 -97.86
N MET A 240 12.71 -1.20 -96.66
CA MET A 240 13.89 -0.99 -95.81
C MET A 240 14.59 -2.31 -95.49
N ARG A 241 13.83 -3.35 -95.12
CA ARG A 241 14.36 -4.68 -94.82
C ARG A 241 15.02 -5.34 -96.05
N ALA A 242 14.38 -5.21 -97.22
CA ALA A 242 14.95 -5.73 -98.47
C ALA A 242 16.25 -5.02 -98.85
N LEU A 243 16.33 -3.71 -98.63
CA LEU A 243 17.51 -2.91 -98.96
C LEU A 243 18.68 -3.21 -98.01
N ILE A 244 18.39 -3.30 -96.71
CA ILE A 244 19.34 -3.77 -95.69
C ILE A 244 19.84 -5.17 -96.01
N GLY A 245 18.94 -6.11 -96.36
CA GLY A 245 19.32 -7.45 -96.78
C GLY A 245 20.20 -7.45 -98.04
N THR A 246 19.92 -6.56 -98.99
CA THR A 246 20.71 -6.43 -100.22
C THR A 246 22.13 -5.92 -99.94
N VAL A 247 22.29 -4.93 -99.06
CA VAL A 247 23.61 -4.42 -98.62
C VAL A 247 24.41 -5.51 -97.89
N LYS A 248 23.73 -6.38 -97.14
CA LYS A 248 24.35 -7.51 -96.44
C LYS A 248 24.78 -8.64 -97.38
N GLU A 249 24.01 -8.91 -98.43
CA GLU A 249 24.22 -10.04 -99.34
C GLU A 249 25.15 -9.74 -100.54
N ARG A 250 25.19 -8.49 -101.05
CA ARG A 250 25.94 -8.15 -102.28
C ARG A 250 27.16 -7.25 -102.03
N ARG A 251 28.35 -7.83 -102.17
CA ARG A 251 29.62 -7.11 -102.36
C ARG A 251 29.86 -6.77 -103.84
N THR A 252 28.97 -6.08 -104.56
CA THR A 252 29.22 -5.69 -105.97
C THR A 252 28.62 -4.35 -106.40
N SER A 253 29.25 -3.79 -107.44
CA SER A 253 29.31 -2.41 -107.94
C SER A 253 28.05 -1.81 -108.57
N ASP A 254 26.86 -2.34 -108.29
CA ASP A 254 25.60 -1.68 -108.64
C ASP A 254 24.69 -1.65 -107.40
N PRO A 255 24.96 -0.72 -106.47
CA PRO A 255 24.29 -0.66 -105.20
C PRO A 255 22.90 -0.07 -105.46
N VAL A 256 21.93 -0.98 -105.46
CA VAL A 256 20.51 -0.72 -105.37
C VAL A 256 19.88 -0.20 -106.67
N GLY A 257 19.03 -1.02 -107.29
CA GLY A 257 18.04 -0.58 -108.29
C GLY A 257 16.94 0.33 -107.71
N VAL A 258 17.27 1.07 -106.66
CA VAL A 258 16.42 2.02 -105.94
C VAL A 258 16.96 3.39 -106.23
N ALA A 259 16.08 4.26 -106.74
CA ALA A 259 16.42 5.66 -106.91
C ALA A 259 16.90 6.21 -105.54
N PRO A 260 18.10 6.81 -105.44
CA PRO A 260 18.65 7.38 -104.21
C PRO A 260 17.66 8.28 -103.44
N ARG A 261 16.75 8.92 -104.19
CA ARG A 261 15.65 9.71 -103.65
C ARG A 261 14.62 8.91 -102.86
N GLN A 262 14.20 7.76 -103.36
CA GLN A 262 13.21 6.91 -102.68
C GLN A 262 13.77 6.34 -101.38
N TRP A 263 15.04 5.93 -101.37
CA TRP A 263 15.74 5.53 -100.15
C TRP A 263 15.85 6.69 -99.13
N TRP A 264 16.22 7.88 -99.59
CA TRP A 264 16.33 9.06 -98.73
C TRP A 264 14.99 9.41 -98.06
N GLU A 265 13.87 9.40 -98.81
CA GLU A 265 12.53 9.68 -98.25
C GLU A 265 12.09 8.60 -97.23
N LEU A 266 12.28 7.31 -97.54
CA LEU A 266 11.85 6.20 -96.69
C LEU A 266 12.69 6.05 -95.40
N SER A 267 13.99 6.30 -95.48
CA SER A 267 14.86 6.30 -94.29
C SER A 267 14.52 7.46 -93.36
N LEU A 268 14.17 8.64 -93.87
CA LEU A 268 13.71 9.77 -93.07
C LEU A 268 12.40 9.43 -92.34
N GLN A 269 11.43 8.82 -93.05
CA GLN A 269 10.18 8.33 -92.44
C GLN A 269 10.45 7.25 -91.38
N SER A 270 11.41 6.36 -91.62
CA SER A 270 11.79 5.32 -90.65
C SER A 270 12.39 5.92 -89.38
N LEU A 271 13.23 6.95 -89.50
CA LEU A 271 13.77 7.66 -88.33
C LEU A 271 12.66 8.38 -87.52
N ASP A 272 11.68 8.97 -88.20
CA ASP A 272 10.51 9.58 -87.55
C ASP A 272 9.67 8.50 -86.82
N LYS A 273 9.46 7.33 -87.44
CA LYS A 273 8.78 6.20 -86.78
C LYS A 273 9.57 5.64 -85.60
N LEU A 274 10.89 5.51 -85.70
CA LEU A 274 11.75 5.08 -84.59
C LEU A 274 11.70 6.09 -83.44
N LYS A 275 11.64 7.40 -83.73
CA LYS A 275 11.47 8.44 -82.70
C LYS A 275 10.15 8.29 -81.96
N LEU A 276 9.04 7.97 -82.64
CA LEU A 276 7.77 7.70 -81.96
C LEU A 276 7.85 6.50 -81.01
N VAL A 277 8.57 5.44 -81.38
CA VAL A 277 8.79 4.27 -80.53
C VAL A 277 9.69 4.62 -79.35
N GLU A 278 10.72 5.44 -79.58
CA GLU A 278 11.64 5.96 -78.58
C GLU A 278 10.90 6.81 -77.53
N ASP A 279 10.04 7.72 -77.96
CA ASP A 279 9.20 8.55 -77.08
C ASP A 279 8.25 7.68 -76.24
N ARG A 280 7.65 6.66 -76.87
CA ARG A 280 6.77 5.72 -76.16
C ARG A 280 7.55 4.89 -75.14
N SER A 281 8.75 4.46 -75.49
CA SER A 281 9.64 3.71 -74.60
C SER A 281 10.06 4.54 -73.39
N LEU A 282 10.47 5.79 -73.60
CA LEU A 282 10.90 6.66 -72.53
C LEU A 282 9.75 7.07 -71.61
N GLY A 283 8.58 7.38 -72.20
CA GLY A 283 7.37 7.69 -71.43
C GLY A 283 6.91 6.54 -70.54
N LEU A 284 7.04 5.29 -70.98
CA LEU A 284 6.72 4.12 -70.16
C LEU A 284 7.73 3.93 -69.02
N ILE A 285 9.02 4.19 -69.27
CA ILE A 285 10.06 4.18 -68.23
C ILE A 285 9.76 5.24 -67.16
N GLN A 286 9.41 6.47 -67.57
CA GLN A 286 8.99 7.56 -66.67
C GLN A 286 7.75 7.19 -65.85
N GLU A 287 6.71 6.65 -66.49
CA GLU A 287 5.49 6.24 -65.82
C GLU A 287 5.75 5.15 -64.78
N ASN A 288 6.53 4.13 -65.14
CA ASN A 288 6.85 3.01 -64.25
C ASN A 288 7.74 3.42 -63.08
N THR A 289 8.77 4.23 -63.32
CA THR A 289 9.65 4.75 -62.25
C THR A 289 8.88 5.65 -61.28
N ALA A 290 8.03 6.56 -61.77
CA ALA A 290 7.17 7.39 -60.94
C ALA A 290 6.11 6.58 -60.17
N ALA A 291 5.54 5.54 -60.77
CA ALA A 291 4.59 4.64 -60.09
C ALA A 291 5.29 3.83 -58.99
N ASN A 292 6.49 3.31 -59.26
CA ASN A 292 7.28 2.53 -58.31
C ASN A 292 7.79 3.38 -57.14
N SER A 293 8.19 4.64 -57.40
CA SER A 293 8.53 5.60 -56.34
C SER A 293 7.34 5.88 -55.42
N ARG A 294 6.18 6.24 -55.98
CA ARG A 294 4.94 6.45 -55.21
C ARG A 294 4.53 5.20 -54.41
N SER A 295 4.69 4.02 -54.98
CA SER A 295 4.43 2.75 -54.30
C SER A 295 5.42 2.48 -53.15
N ALA A 296 6.70 2.86 -53.31
CA ALA A 296 7.69 2.78 -52.24
C ALA A 296 7.36 3.74 -51.09
N GLU A 297 6.92 4.96 -51.41
CA GLU A 297 6.49 5.97 -50.43
C GLU A 297 5.23 5.53 -49.65
N LEU A 298 4.20 5.05 -50.35
CA LEU A 298 2.99 4.49 -49.71
C LEU A 298 3.33 3.31 -48.79
N ARG A 299 4.22 2.41 -49.22
CA ARG A 299 4.70 1.30 -48.37
C ARG A 299 5.40 1.82 -47.12
N LEU A 300 6.22 2.88 -47.25
CA LEU A 300 6.89 3.49 -46.11
C LEU A 300 5.88 4.10 -45.11
N LEU A 301 4.86 4.80 -45.61
CA LEU A 301 3.78 5.34 -44.77
C LEU A 301 2.98 4.23 -44.06
N ILE A 302 2.64 3.15 -44.75
CA ILE A 302 1.95 1.99 -44.16
C ILE A 302 2.80 1.36 -43.06
N VAL A 303 4.10 1.18 -43.29
CA VAL A 303 5.03 0.62 -42.30
C VAL A 303 5.17 1.54 -41.09
N LEU A 304 5.23 2.86 -41.30
CA LEU A 304 5.26 3.85 -40.22
C LEU A 304 3.95 3.85 -39.41
N ALA A 305 2.79 3.79 -40.07
CA ALA A 305 1.50 3.69 -39.40
C ALA A 305 1.37 2.39 -38.60
N ALA A 306 1.84 1.27 -39.15
CA ALA A 306 1.89 -0.01 -38.44
C ALA A 306 2.82 0.05 -37.21
N LEU A 307 3.97 0.73 -37.33
CA LEU A 307 4.89 0.96 -36.21
C LEU A 307 4.20 1.74 -35.08
N ILE A 308 3.52 2.86 -35.42
CA ILE A 308 2.78 3.67 -34.44
C ILE A 308 1.69 2.82 -33.77
N GLY A 309 0.94 2.03 -34.55
CA GLY A 309 -0.09 1.13 -34.02
C GLY A 309 0.47 0.11 -33.03
N VAL A 310 1.64 -0.47 -33.32
CA VAL A 310 2.31 -1.45 -32.45
C VAL A 310 2.85 -0.80 -31.19
N VAL A 311 3.51 0.36 -31.31
CA VAL A 311 3.96 1.14 -30.14
C VAL A 311 2.75 1.48 -29.25
N GLY A 312 1.63 1.88 -29.85
CA GLY A 312 0.37 2.11 -29.14
C GLY A 312 -0.15 0.85 -28.41
N ALA A 313 -0.19 -0.30 -29.08
CA ALA A 313 -0.64 -1.56 -28.50
C ALA A 313 0.26 -2.03 -27.34
N VAL A 314 1.58 -1.91 -27.51
CA VAL A 314 2.61 -2.18 -26.50
C VAL A 314 2.42 -1.26 -25.30
N ALA A 315 2.19 0.04 -25.50
CA ALA A 315 1.91 0.98 -24.43
C ALA A 315 0.62 0.63 -23.67
N VAL A 316 -0.46 0.30 -24.38
CA VAL A 316 -1.74 -0.12 -23.77
C VAL A 316 -1.56 -1.39 -22.95
N MET A 317 -0.87 -2.40 -23.50
CA MET A 317 -0.57 -3.66 -22.79
C MET A 317 0.27 -3.40 -21.54
N GLY A 318 1.30 -2.53 -21.65
CA GLY A 318 2.11 -2.09 -20.52
C GLY A 318 1.28 -1.42 -19.42
N ILE A 319 0.33 -0.54 -19.79
CA ILE A 319 -0.60 0.10 -18.85
C ILE A 319 -1.48 -0.94 -18.14
N VAL A 320 -2.01 -1.93 -18.86
CA VAL A 320 -2.84 -3.00 -18.27
C VAL A 320 -2.04 -3.83 -17.26
N LEU A 321 -0.82 -4.24 -17.62
CA LEU A 321 0.07 -4.98 -16.72
C LEU A 321 0.43 -4.16 -15.46
N LEU A 322 0.79 -2.87 -15.65
CA LEU A 322 1.10 -1.97 -14.53
C LEU A 322 -0.10 -1.70 -13.62
N ARG A 323 -1.32 -1.60 -14.17
CA ARG A 323 -2.55 -1.47 -13.38
C ARG A 323 -2.78 -2.70 -12.49
N GLY A 324 -2.59 -3.90 -13.05
CA GLY A 324 -2.68 -5.15 -12.28
C GLY A 324 -1.66 -5.19 -11.14
N LEU A 325 -0.40 -4.85 -11.44
CA LEU A 325 0.68 -4.83 -10.44
C LEU A 325 0.41 -3.81 -9.33
N ARG A 326 0.00 -2.58 -9.70
CA ARG A 326 -0.30 -1.51 -8.75
C ARG A 326 -1.43 -1.89 -7.81
N LYS A 327 -2.48 -2.54 -8.31
CA LYS A 327 -3.65 -2.93 -7.50
C LYS A 327 -3.23 -3.83 -6.35
N THR A 328 -2.59 -4.97 -6.63
CA THR A 328 -2.21 -5.93 -5.60
C THR A 328 -1.16 -5.36 -4.63
N VAL A 329 -0.18 -4.58 -5.13
CA VAL A 329 0.79 -3.90 -4.26
C VAL A 329 0.10 -2.89 -3.32
N SER A 330 -0.91 -2.17 -3.82
CA SER A 330 -1.70 -1.24 -3.00
C SER A 330 -2.51 -1.99 -1.94
N GLU A 331 -3.15 -3.10 -2.30
CA GLU A 331 -3.92 -3.94 -1.37
C GLU A 331 -3.04 -4.51 -0.25
N VAL A 332 -1.84 -5.01 -0.56
CA VAL A 332 -0.87 -5.42 0.47
C VAL A 332 -0.45 -4.23 1.34
N GLY A 333 -0.20 -3.07 0.74
CA GLY A 333 0.18 -1.85 1.48
C GLY A 333 -0.93 -1.29 2.37
N GLU A 334 -2.20 -1.47 2.01
CA GLU A 334 -3.35 -1.15 2.85
C GLU A 334 -3.50 -2.16 3.99
N ALA A 335 -3.44 -3.45 3.70
CA ALA A 335 -3.51 -4.49 4.73
C ALA A 335 -2.37 -4.35 5.76
N ALA A 336 -1.16 -3.98 5.32
CA ALA A 336 -0.04 -3.67 6.21
C ALA A 336 -0.29 -2.45 7.10
N ARG A 337 -0.95 -1.40 6.59
CA ARG A 337 -1.34 -0.24 7.39
C ARG A 337 -2.42 -0.59 8.41
N SER A 338 -3.43 -1.37 8.02
CA SER A 338 -4.46 -1.87 8.94
C SER A 338 -3.85 -2.72 10.06
N LEU A 339 -2.96 -3.65 9.70
CA LEU A 339 -2.25 -4.49 10.67
C LEU A 339 -1.40 -3.66 11.64
N ALA A 340 -0.74 -2.60 11.16
CA ALA A 340 0.03 -1.69 12.03
C ALA A 340 -0.84 -0.92 13.04
N LEU A 341 -2.12 -0.72 12.73
CA LEU A 341 -3.11 -0.15 13.66
C LEU A 341 -3.78 -1.19 14.57
N GLY A 342 -3.41 -2.47 14.44
CA GLY A 342 -3.97 -3.57 15.22
C GLY A 342 -5.23 -4.21 14.62
N ASP A 343 -5.64 -3.80 13.41
CA ASP A 343 -6.75 -4.44 12.70
C ASP A 343 -6.25 -5.70 11.97
N ILE A 344 -6.63 -6.86 12.54
CA ILE A 344 -6.28 -8.19 12.05
C ILE A 344 -7.38 -8.83 11.19
N SER A 345 -8.39 -8.06 10.76
CA SER A 345 -9.48 -8.54 9.90
C SER A 345 -9.16 -8.45 8.41
N ALA A 346 -8.11 -7.72 8.02
CA ALA A 346 -7.70 -7.56 6.63
C ALA A 346 -7.30 -8.89 5.98
N GLU A 347 -7.63 -9.04 4.69
CA GLU A 347 -7.22 -10.17 3.85
C GLU A 347 -6.79 -9.63 2.48
N VAL A 348 -5.61 -10.04 2.00
CA VAL A 348 -5.12 -9.66 0.68
C VAL A 348 -5.57 -10.70 -0.34
N PRO A 349 -6.31 -10.34 -1.39
CA PRO A 349 -6.71 -11.29 -2.41
C PRO A 349 -5.51 -11.81 -3.22
N VAL A 350 -5.40 -13.13 -3.36
CA VAL A 350 -4.33 -13.78 -4.14
C VAL A 350 -4.81 -13.95 -5.58
N SER A 351 -4.49 -12.98 -6.43
CA SER A 351 -4.97 -12.93 -7.83
C SER A 351 -4.01 -13.55 -8.86
N SER A 352 -2.78 -13.88 -8.47
CA SER A 352 -1.76 -14.45 -9.35
C SER A 352 -0.93 -15.48 -8.58
N ASN A 353 -0.23 -16.36 -9.31
CA ASN A 353 0.69 -17.35 -8.74
C ASN A 353 2.17 -16.96 -8.95
N ASP A 354 2.40 -15.69 -9.32
CA ASP A 354 3.73 -15.10 -9.54
C ASP A 354 4.33 -14.55 -8.23
N GLU A 355 5.42 -13.79 -8.34
CA GLU A 355 6.10 -13.20 -7.19
C GLU A 355 5.20 -12.29 -6.34
N ILE A 356 4.24 -11.60 -6.97
CA ILE A 356 3.29 -10.73 -6.27
C ILE A 356 2.22 -11.58 -5.56
N GLY A 357 1.78 -12.67 -6.20
CA GLY A 357 0.92 -13.67 -5.58
C GLY A 357 1.54 -14.31 -4.34
N GLN A 358 2.81 -14.71 -4.43
CA GLN A 358 3.56 -15.28 -3.31
C GLN A 358 3.75 -14.28 -2.16
N MET A 359 3.95 -13.00 -2.48
CA MET A 359 3.97 -11.93 -1.48
C MET A 359 2.64 -11.79 -0.76
N ALA A 360 1.50 -11.77 -1.49
CA ALA A 360 0.17 -11.73 -0.89
C ALA A 360 -0.11 -12.96 0.01
N LEU A 361 0.24 -14.16 -0.46
CA LEU A 361 0.12 -15.41 0.31
C LEU A 361 0.93 -15.37 1.61
N SER A 362 2.19 -14.94 1.53
CA SER A 362 3.07 -14.83 2.70
C SER A 362 2.55 -13.80 3.70
N PHE A 363 1.98 -12.70 3.19
CA PHE A 363 1.38 -11.66 4.01
C PHE A 363 0.11 -12.14 4.74
N ASN A 364 -0.78 -12.86 4.07
CA ASN A 364 -1.93 -13.49 4.73
C ASN A 364 -1.50 -14.50 5.80
N GLY A 365 -0.47 -15.31 5.52
CA GLY A 365 0.10 -16.24 6.51
C GLY A 365 0.65 -15.54 7.76
N MET A 366 1.14 -14.30 7.62
CA MET A 366 1.56 -13.45 8.74
C MET A 366 0.35 -12.92 9.53
N ILE A 367 -0.70 -12.42 8.86
CA ILE A 367 -1.94 -11.97 9.50
C ILE A 367 -2.57 -13.11 10.31
N ASP A 368 -2.68 -14.31 9.74
CA ASP A 368 -3.23 -15.48 10.41
C ASP A 368 -2.44 -15.87 11.65
N ASN A 369 -1.11 -15.71 11.61
CA ASN A 369 -0.27 -15.96 12.78
C ASN A 369 -0.55 -14.96 13.91
N ILE A 370 -0.61 -13.67 13.60
CA ILE A 370 -0.92 -12.62 14.56
C ILE A 370 -2.32 -12.81 15.14
N ARG A 371 -3.30 -13.17 14.29
CA ARG A 371 -4.67 -13.47 14.72
C ARG A 371 -4.74 -14.65 15.68
N SER A 372 -4.02 -15.73 15.39
CA SER A 372 -3.93 -16.90 16.29
C SER A 372 -3.31 -16.52 17.63
N GLN A 373 -2.21 -15.74 17.63
CA GLN A 373 -1.53 -15.32 18.85
C GLN A 373 -2.37 -14.36 19.69
N ALA A 374 -3.08 -13.42 19.06
CA ALA A 374 -4.01 -12.52 19.73
C ALA A 374 -5.16 -13.28 20.41
N SER A 375 -5.74 -14.27 19.72
CA SER A 375 -6.78 -15.14 20.29
C SER A 375 -6.27 -15.92 21.52
N SER A 376 -5.07 -16.51 21.44
CA SER A 376 -4.45 -17.17 22.60
C SER A 376 -4.19 -16.20 23.75
N ALA A 377 -3.71 -14.98 23.47
CA ALA A 377 -3.48 -13.96 24.50
C ALA A 377 -4.78 -13.52 25.19
N GLU A 378 -5.87 -13.36 24.42
CA GLU A 378 -7.20 -13.02 24.96
C GLU A 378 -7.75 -14.14 25.86
N ALA A 379 -7.61 -15.41 25.45
CA ALA A 379 -8.02 -16.55 26.25
C ALA A 379 -7.25 -16.61 27.59
N ILE A 380 -5.92 -16.44 27.54
CA ILE A 380 -5.08 -16.36 28.76
C ILE A 380 -5.53 -15.19 29.66
N GLY A 381 -5.80 -14.02 29.07
CA GLY A 381 -6.27 -12.84 29.80
C GLY A 381 -7.64 -13.02 30.46
N LYS A 382 -8.51 -13.86 29.89
CA LYS A 382 -9.80 -14.26 30.48
C LYS A 382 -9.66 -15.36 31.54
N GLY A 383 -8.46 -15.85 31.81
CA GLY A 383 -8.18 -16.87 32.82
C GLY A 383 -8.32 -18.31 32.31
N ASP A 384 -8.42 -18.51 30.99
CA ASP A 384 -8.31 -19.83 30.36
C ASP A 384 -6.83 -20.14 30.10
N TYR A 385 -6.24 -20.89 31.02
CA TYR A 385 -4.84 -21.33 30.93
C TYR A 385 -4.68 -22.69 30.23
N ASP A 386 -5.77 -23.32 29.82
CA ASP A 386 -5.77 -24.58 29.08
C ASP A 386 -5.67 -24.35 27.56
N THR A 387 -5.92 -23.11 27.11
CA THR A 387 -5.71 -22.71 25.71
C THR A 387 -4.33 -23.13 25.17
N GLN A 388 -4.32 -23.62 23.93
CA GLN A 388 -3.12 -24.08 23.25
C GLN A 388 -2.48 -22.92 22.48
N VAL A 389 -1.29 -22.50 22.93
CA VAL A 389 -0.46 -21.52 22.22
C VAL A 389 0.33 -22.27 21.14
N ILE A 390 0.06 -21.98 19.86
CA ILE A 390 0.76 -22.60 18.73
C ILE A 390 2.10 -21.87 18.50
N VAL A 391 3.21 -22.56 18.76
CA VAL A 391 4.57 -22.05 18.47
C VAL A 391 5.00 -22.60 17.11
N ARG A 392 5.21 -21.72 16.13
CA ARG A 392 5.48 -22.15 14.73
C ARG A 392 6.92 -22.55 14.45
N GLY A 393 7.86 -22.20 15.34
CA GLY A 393 9.26 -22.58 15.20
C GLY A 393 10.13 -22.01 16.31
N PRO A 394 11.44 -22.32 16.32
CA PRO A 394 12.35 -21.92 17.38
C PRO A 394 12.60 -20.41 17.46
N GLN A 395 12.25 -19.64 16.41
CA GLN A 395 12.38 -18.18 16.37
C GLN A 395 11.06 -17.44 16.65
N ASP A 396 9.96 -18.14 16.95
CA ASP A 396 8.67 -17.52 17.27
C ASP A 396 8.67 -16.97 18.71
N VAL A 397 9.33 -15.82 18.88
CA VAL A 397 9.51 -15.17 20.19
C VAL A 397 8.17 -14.90 20.87
N LEU A 398 7.16 -14.46 20.11
CA LEU A 398 5.84 -14.13 20.66
C LEU A 398 5.10 -15.38 21.12
N GLY A 399 5.10 -16.46 20.31
CA GLY A 399 4.55 -17.76 20.72
C GLY A 399 5.21 -18.29 21.99
N ILE A 400 6.54 -18.30 22.04
CA ILE A 400 7.32 -18.77 23.21
C ILE A 400 7.01 -17.92 24.45
N ALA A 401 6.92 -16.60 24.31
CA ALA A 401 6.63 -15.70 25.42
C ALA A 401 5.19 -15.89 25.96
N LEU A 402 4.20 -16.06 25.08
CA LEU A 402 2.82 -16.34 25.46
C LEU A 402 2.70 -17.67 26.21
N THR A 403 3.42 -18.72 25.79
CA THR A 403 3.47 -19.99 26.51
C THR A 403 4.02 -19.81 27.92
N ARG A 404 5.15 -19.11 28.08
CA ARG A 404 5.72 -18.84 29.42
C ARG A 404 4.79 -18.00 30.28
N MET A 405 4.12 -17.00 29.71
CA MET A 405 3.16 -16.17 30.43
C MET A 405 1.98 -17.01 30.94
N LYS A 406 1.44 -17.90 30.10
CA LYS A 406 0.38 -18.84 30.48
C LYS A 406 0.79 -19.71 31.67
N GLU A 407 1.98 -20.30 31.61
CA GLU A 407 2.53 -21.14 32.68
C GLU A 407 2.70 -20.35 34.00
N ASN A 408 3.26 -19.14 33.92
CA ASN A 408 3.47 -18.28 35.08
C ASN A 408 2.14 -17.86 35.74
N LEU A 409 1.14 -17.48 34.94
CA LEU A 409 -0.18 -17.08 35.46
C LEU A 409 -0.95 -18.26 36.05
N SER A 410 -0.87 -19.43 35.43
CA SER A 410 -1.43 -20.67 35.98
C SER A 410 -0.83 -21.00 37.35
N ALA A 411 0.50 -20.93 37.47
CA ALA A 411 1.20 -21.13 38.75
C ALA A 411 0.85 -20.06 39.81
N ALA A 412 0.66 -18.80 39.40
CA ALA A 412 0.23 -17.74 40.31
C ALA A 412 -1.19 -17.99 40.86
N ARG A 413 -2.13 -18.42 40.02
CA ARG A 413 -3.50 -18.75 40.44
C ARG A 413 -3.53 -19.91 41.45
N LEU A 414 -2.68 -20.92 41.27
CA LEU A 414 -2.58 -22.03 42.22
C LEU A 414 -2.09 -21.56 43.60
N ARG A 415 -1.08 -20.69 43.65
CA ARG A 415 -0.56 -20.12 44.91
C ARG A 415 -1.59 -19.27 45.65
N ASP A 416 -2.34 -18.43 44.94
CA ASP A 416 -3.38 -17.57 45.52
C ASP A 416 -4.51 -18.39 46.16
N ASN A 417 -4.92 -19.48 45.51
CA ASN A 417 -5.89 -20.43 46.06
C ASN A 417 -5.38 -21.11 47.35
N GLU A 418 -4.09 -21.49 47.40
CA GLU A 418 -3.50 -22.09 48.61
C GLU A 418 -3.45 -21.09 49.78
N GLN A 419 -3.07 -19.85 49.52
CA GLN A 419 -3.04 -18.79 50.54
C GLN A 419 -4.43 -18.48 51.10
N THR A 420 -5.43 -18.38 50.23
CA THR A 420 -6.82 -18.10 50.64
C THR A 420 -7.35 -19.20 51.57
N ARG A 421 -7.02 -20.47 51.30
CA ARG A 421 -7.40 -21.60 52.17
C ARG A 421 -6.72 -21.54 53.54
N ALA A 422 -5.42 -21.24 53.58
CA ALA A 422 -4.67 -21.12 54.83
C ALA A 422 -5.22 -20.00 55.73
N LEU A 423 -5.56 -18.85 55.15
CA LEU A 423 -6.12 -17.71 55.88
C LEU A 423 -7.49 -18.06 56.52
N GLN A 424 -8.32 -18.80 55.81
CA GLN A 424 -9.63 -19.23 56.30
C GLN A 424 -9.52 -20.19 57.50
N GLU A 425 -8.54 -21.09 57.49
CA GLU A 425 -8.27 -22.00 58.61
C GLU A 425 -7.80 -21.25 59.86
N GLU A 426 -6.99 -20.20 59.70
CA GLU A 426 -6.52 -19.36 60.82
C GLU A 426 -7.68 -18.59 61.47
N LYS A 427 -8.60 -18.04 60.65
CA LYS A 427 -9.78 -17.33 61.14
C LYS A 427 -10.64 -18.21 62.06
N VAL A 428 -10.90 -19.47 61.65
CA VAL A 428 -11.69 -20.42 62.44
C VAL A 428 -11.06 -20.67 63.82
N LYS A 429 -9.73 -20.85 63.88
CA LYS A 429 -9.02 -21.08 65.15
C LYS A 429 -9.13 -19.89 66.11
N LEU A 430 -9.11 -18.66 65.58
CA LEU A 430 -9.22 -17.45 66.38
C LEU A 430 -10.63 -17.30 66.99
N GLU A 431 -11.66 -17.60 66.21
CA GLU A 431 -13.05 -17.59 66.68
C GLU A 431 -13.27 -18.62 67.81
N GLU A 432 -12.72 -19.83 67.66
CA GLU A 432 -12.76 -20.86 68.72
C GLU A 432 -12.04 -20.41 70.01
N ALA A 433 -10.90 -19.73 69.90
CA ALA A 433 -10.14 -19.25 71.05
C ALA A 433 -10.89 -18.18 71.84
N ASN A 434 -11.54 -17.24 71.14
CA ASN A 434 -12.33 -16.18 71.77
C ASN A 434 -13.52 -16.73 72.57
N GLU A 435 -14.18 -17.76 72.04
CA GLU A 435 -15.31 -18.36 72.73
C GLU A 435 -14.91 -19.07 74.02
N ARG A 436 -13.75 -19.75 74.02
CA ARG A 436 -13.19 -20.36 75.24
C ARG A 436 -12.92 -19.32 76.33
N ILE A 437 -12.40 -18.14 75.98
CA ILE A 437 -12.11 -17.06 76.93
C ILE A 437 -13.40 -16.58 77.61
N ARG A 438 -14.50 -16.40 76.85
CA ARG A 438 -15.79 -15.97 77.41
C ARG A 438 -16.34 -16.95 78.44
N VAL A 439 -16.28 -18.24 78.14
CA VAL A 439 -16.73 -19.29 79.07
C VAL A 439 -15.89 -19.32 80.37
N LEU A 440 -14.58 -19.14 80.27
CA LEU A 440 -13.70 -19.13 81.45
C LEU A 440 -14.00 -17.96 82.40
N ILE A 441 -14.29 -16.77 81.86
CA ILE A 441 -14.62 -15.59 82.67
C ILE A 441 -15.94 -15.82 83.44
N LYS A 442 -16.96 -16.38 82.78
CA LYS A 442 -18.23 -16.77 83.42
C LYS A 442 -18.04 -17.66 84.64
N GLU A 443 -17.24 -18.71 84.47
CA GLU A 443 -16.97 -19.69 85.52
C GLU A 443 -16.24 -19.05 86.72
N MET A 444 -15.31 -18.12 86.46
CA MET A 444 -14.62 -17.40 87.53
C MET A 444 -15.57 -16.62 88.43
N HIS A 445 -16.52 -15.85 87.88
CA HIS A 445 -17.49 -15.09 88.69
C HIS A 445 -18.39 -16.00 89.52
N HIS A 446 -18.87 -17.11 88.94
CA HIS A 446 -19.65 -18.11 89.67
C HIS A 446 -18.86 -18.72 90.83
N ARG A 447 -17.57 -19.01 90.64
CA ARG A 447 -16.70 -19.51 91.71
C ARG A 447 -16.49 -18.49 92.82
N VAL A 448 -16.28 -17.22 92.48
CA VAL A 448 -16.12 -16.16 93.48
C VAL A 448 -17.39 -16.01 94.32
N LYS A 449 -18.57 -15.99 93.69
CA LYS A 449 -19.86 -16.01 94.42
C LYS A 449 -19.93 -17.20 95.38
N ASN A 450 -19.68 -18.41 94.89
CA ASN A 450 -19.77 -19.62 95.72
C ASN A 450 -18.79 -19.57 96.89
N ASN A 451 -17.56 -19.09 96.67
CA ASN A 451 -16.56 -18.93 97.72
C ASN A 451 -17.02 -17.92 98.79
N LEU A 452 -17.57 -16.77 98.40
CA LEU A 452 -18.10 -15.78 99.34
C LEU A 452 -19.28 -16.34 100.16
N GLN A 453 -20.16 -17.11 99.54
CA GLN A 453 -21.27 -17.77 100.25
C GLN A 453 -20.78 -18.80 101.29
N VAL A 454 -19.72 -19.55 100.99
CA VAL A 454 -19.08 -20.46 101.94
C VAL A 454 -18.49 -19.68 103.11
N VAL A 455 -17.77 -18.58 102.84
CA VAL A 455 -17.20 -17.73 103.90
C VAL A 455 -18.29 -17.14 104.79
N ALA A 456 -19.38 -16.63 104.21
CA ALA A 456 -20.53 -16.13 104.98
C ALA A 456 -21.15 -17.22 105.87
N SER A 457 -21.30 -18.45 105.35
CA SER A 457 -21.84 -19.58 106.12
C SER A 457 -20.95 -19.97 107.30
N LEU A 458 -19.62 -19.96 107.12
CA LEU A 458 -18.65 -20.23 108.20
C LEU A 458 -18.69 -19.15 109.28
N LEU A 459 -18.78 -17.87 108.89
CA LEU A 459 -18.91 -16.76 109.83
C LEU A 459 -20.18 -16.88 110.66
N ARG A 460 -21.31 -17.25 110.05
CA ARG A 460 -22.59 -17.50 110.75
C ARG A 460 -22.48 -18.63 111.77
N LEU A 461 -21.85 -19.74 111.38
CA LEU A 461 -21.65 -20.89 112.27
C LEU A 461 -20.76 -20.51 113.46
N GLN A 462 -19.67 -19.78 113.23
CA GLN A 462 -18.80 -19.31 114.30
C GLN A 462 -19.53 -18.33 115.23
N ALA A 463 -20.30 -17.38 114.67
CA ALA A 463 -21.11 -16.43 115.45
C ALA A 463 -22.04 -17.15 116.43
N SER A 464 -22.68 -18.25 116.00
CA SER A 464 -23.61 -19.02 116.84
C SER A 464 -22.98 -19.70 118.07
N THR A 465 -21.65 -19.83 118.09
CA THR A 465 -20.90 -20.47 119.20
C THR A 465 -20.32 -19.46 120.21
N ILE A 466 -20.39 -18.16 119.91
CA ILE A 466 -19.80 -17.10 120.74
C ILE A 466 -20.81 -16.65 121.79
N SER A 467 -20.42 -16.67 123.07
CA SER A 467 -21.27 -16.21 124.18
C SER A 467 -21.08 -14.72 124.52
N ASP A 468 -19.96 -14.11 124.10
CA ASP A 468 -19.72 -12.68 124.27
C ASP A 468 -20.52 -11.90 123.21
N ALA A 469 -21.54 -11.18 123.67
CA ALA A 469 -22.45 -10.42 122.81
C ALA A 469 -21.72 -9.39 121.91
N ARG A 470 -20.56 -8.88 122.35
CA ARG A 470 -19.78 -7.90 121.59
C ARG A 470 -19.02 -8.57 120.44
N LEU A 471 -18.48 -9.77 120.68
CA LEU A 471 -17.83 -10.58 119.65
C LEU A 471 -18.85 -11.17 118.67
N GLN A 472 -19.99 -11.68 119.16
CA GLN A 472 -21.06 -12.18 118.31
C GLN A 472 -21.53 -11.11 117.31
N HIS A 473 -21.74 -9.90 117.79
CA HIS A 473 -22.11 -8.76 116.96
C HIS A 473 -21.07 -8.43 115.87
N ALA A 474 -19.77 -8.52 116.18
CA ALA A 474 -18.71 -8.28 115.20
C ALA A 474 -18.68 -9.37 114.10
N PHE A 475 -19.00 -10.61 114.45
CA PHE A 475 -19.13 -11.71 113.49
C PHE A 475 -20.38 -11.56 112.60
N ASP A 476 -21.52 -11.16 113.16
CA ASP A 476 -22.73 -10.89 112.39
C ASP A 476 -22.52 -9.74 111.38
N GLN A 477 -21.79 -8.69 111.80
CA GLN A 477 -21.38 -7.61 110.89
C GLN A 477 -20.47 -8.12 109.77
N SER A 478 -19.49 -8.96 110.10
CA SER A 478 -18.59 -9.54 109.12
C SER A 478 -19.33 -10.45 108.13
N GLN A 479 -20.28 -11.24 108.60
CA GLN A 479 -21.13 -12.07 107.77
C GLN A 479 -21.99 -11.22 106.81
N SER A 480 -22.62 -10.17 107.33
CA SER A 480 -23.45 -9.26 106.53
C SER A 480 -22.66 -8.67 105.36
N ARG A 481 -21.43 -8.20 105.61
CA ARG A 481 -20.52 -7.65 104.58
C ARG A 481 -20.18 -8.67 103.49
N VAL A 482 -19.79 -9.88 103.88
CA VAL A 482 -19.46 -10.95 102.92
C VAL A 482 -20.68 -11.34 102.07
N THR A 483 -21.87 -11.32 102.67
CA THR A 483 -23.13 -11.58 101.96
C THR A 483 -23.43 -10.49 100.93
N SER A 484 -23.23 -9.21 101.25
CA SER A 484 -23.38 -8.12 100.29
C SER A 484 -22.37 -8.22 99.13
N MET A 485 -21.12 -8.62 99.39
CA MET A 485 -20.15 -8.88 98.32
C MET A 485 -20.59 -10.03 97.42
N ALA A 486 -21.12 -11.12 97.99
CA ALA A 486 -21.63 -12.25 97.22
C ALA A 486 -22.80 -11.83 96.29
N LEU A 487 -23.67 -10.93 96.78
CA LEU A 487 -24.79 -10.37 96.01
C LEU A 487 -24.31 -9.54 94.81
N ILE A 488 -23.27 -8.71 94.98
CA ILE A 488 -22.65 -7.95 93.88
C ILE A 488 -22.10 -8.89 92.82
N HIS A 489 -21.38 -9.94 93.23
CA HIS A 489 -20.81 -10.92 92.30
C HIS A 489 -21.86 -11.75 91.56
N GLU A 490 -23.03 -11.97 92.15
CA GLU A 490 -24.15 -12.63 91.48
C GLU A 490 -24.76 -11.76 90.38
N LYS A 491 -24.94 -10.45 90.65
CA LYS A 491 -25.68 -9.57 89.75
C LYS A 491 -24.85 -9.07 88.56
N LEU A 492 -23.54 -8.91 88.73
CA LEU A 492 -22.62 -8.49 87.65
C LEU A 492 -22.65 -9.42 86.42
N TYR A 493 -23.05 -10.70 86.59
CA TYR A 493 -22.99 -11.69 85.52
C TYR A 493 -24.38 -12.15 85.01
N LYS A 494 -25.49 -11.71 85.63
CA LYS A 494 -26.84 -12.04 85.12
C LYS A 494 -27.24 -11.18 83.91
N GLY A 495 -26.47 -10.16 83.53
CA GLY A 495 -26.61 -9.39 82.28
C GLY A 495 -25.67 -9.88 81.18
N ASP A 496 -26.08 -9.77 79.92
CA ASP A 496 -25.32 -10.23 78.73
C ASP A 496 -24.01 -9.43 78.49
N GLU A 497 -23.84 -8.28 79.15
CA GLU A 497 -22.64 -7.45 79.05
C GLU A 497 -21.79 -7.47 80.33
N LEU A 498 -20.53 -7.87 80.18
CA LEU A 498 -19.50 -8.00 81.21
C LEU A 498 -18.97 -6.63 81.69
N SER A 499 -19.75 -5.74 82.31
CA SER A 499 -19.11 -4.58 82.97
C SER A 499 -19.93 -3.76 83.99
N THR A 500 -21.25 -3.87 84.09
CA THR A 500 -22.05 -2.85 84.80
C THR A 500 -23.14 -3.38 85.73
N LEU A 501 -23.18 -2.74 86.90
CA LEU A 501 -24.07 -2.85 88.05
C LEU A 501 -25.37 -2.01 88.02
N ASP A 502 -26.59 -2.47 87.72
CA ASP A 502 -27.81 -1.66 88.01
C ASP A 502 -27.90 -1.35 89.52
N LEU A 503 -27.76 -0.07 89.87
CA LEU A 503 -27.68 0.38 91.26
C LEU A 503 -29.03 0.31 91.98
N ALA A 504 -30.12 0.71 91.33
CA ALA A 504 -31.44 0.75 91.93
C ALA A 504 -31.92 -0.67 92.25
N ALA A 505 -31.75 -1.60 91.31
CA ALA A 505 -32.07 -3.01 91.51
C ALA A 505 -31.22 -3.63 92.63
N TYR A 506 -29.92 -3.32 92.66
CA TYR A 506 -29.03 -3.81 93.71
C TYR A 506 -29.41 -3.31 95.11
N ILE A 507 -29.68 -2.01 95.27
CA ILE A 507 -29.97 -1.40 96.58
C ILE A 507 -31.29 -1.94 97.15
N ASN A 508 -32.33 -2.09 96.33
CA ASN A 508 -33.61 -2.65 96.79
C ASN A 508 -33.47 -4.09 97.29
N GLU A 509 -32.62 -4.89 96.64
CA GLU A 509 -32.34 -6.25 97.10
C GLU A 509 -31.46 -6.26 98.35
N LEU A 510 -30.49 -5.35 98.46
CA LEU A 510 -29.69 -5.18 99.68
C LEU A 510 -30.58 -4.81 100.88
N PHE A 511 -31.50 -3.85 100.73
CA PHE A 511 -32.47 -3.51 101.78
C PHE A 511 -33.32 -4.71 102.16
N SER A 512 -33.89 -5.41 101.16
CA SER A 512 -34.73 -6.59 101.39
C SER A 512 -33.97 -7.70 102.14
N GLU A 513 -32.70 -7.94 101.78
CA GLU A 513 -31.83 -8.91 102.43
C GLU A 513 -31.53 -8.52 103.89
N LEU A 514 -31.16 -7.26 104.13
CA LEU A 514 -30.79 -6.76 105.45
C LEU A 514 -31.99 -6.71 106.40
N VAL A 515 -33.17 -6.33 105.91
CA VAL A 515 -34.43 -6.37 106.67
C VAL A 515 -34.75 -7.80 107.11
N ARG A 516 -34.58 -8.78 106.20
CA ARG A 516 -34.82 -10.20 106.50
C ARG A 516 -33.82 -10.75 107.53
N VAL A 517 -32.53 -10.41 107.41
CA VAL A 517 -31.48 -10.93 108.30
C VAL A 517 -31.56 -10.35 109.72
N ASN A 518 -32.00 -9.10 109.85
CA ASN A 518 -32.11 -8.44 111.15
C ASN A 518 -33.50 -8.63 111.80
N ASP A 519 -34.43 -9.33 111.14
CA ASP A 519 -35.80 -9.61 111.62
C ASP A 519 -36.59 -8.34 112.00
N VAL A 520 -36.52 -7.32 111.14
CA VAL A 520 -37.13 -6.00 111.35
C VAL A 520 -38.23 -5.64 110.35
N ALA A 521 -38.73 -6.63 109.59
CA ALA A 521 -39.63 -6.44 108.45
C ALA A 521 -40.91 -5.66 108.78
N ASP A 522 -41.54 -5.93 109.92
CA ASP A 522 -42.80 -5.29 110.31
C ASP A 522 -42.61 -3.94 111.03
N ARG A 523 -41.36 -3.48 111.19
CA ARG A 523 -41.00 -2.32 112.03
C ARG A 523 -40.34 -1.19 111.26
N ILE A 524 -39.83 -1.43 110.06
CA ILE A 524 -39.04 -0.44 109.32
C ILE A 524 -39.63 -0.19 107.94
N ASP A 525 -40.03 1.05 107.69
CA ASP A 525 -40.35 1.55 106.36
C ASP A 525 -39.08 2.14 105.73
N TYR A 526 -38.78 1.75 104.49
CA TYR A 526 -37.68 2.35 103.75
C TYR A 526 -38.15 2.92 102.41
N ARG A 527 -37.62 4.09 102.05
CA ARG A 527 -37.85 4.76 100.78
C ARG A 527 -36.55 4.99 100.04
N THR A 528 -36.50 4.59 98.77
CA THR A 528 -35.37 4.82 97.87
C THR A 528 -35.78 5.76 96.75
N ASP A 529 -34.95 6.75 96.46
CA ASP A 529 -35.07 7.63 95.29
C ASP A 529 -33.72 7.63 94.55
N ILE A 530 -33.64 6.76 93.54
CA ILE A 530 -32.43 6.46 92.78
C ILE A 530 -32.84 6.37 91.31
N ASP A 531 -32.07 7.02 90.44
CA ASP A 531 -32.27 6.96 88.99
C ASP A 531 -32.09 5.51 88.47
N SER A 532 -33.07 5.00 87.73
CA SER A 532 -33.08 3.65 87.17
C SER A 532 -31.99 3.39 86.14
N GLU A 533 -31.40 4.43 85.54
CA GLU A 533 -30.34 4.28 84.55
C GLU A 533 -28.94 4.25 85.17
N LEU A 534 -28.84 4.41 86.50
CA LEU A 534 -27.55 4.53 87.16
C LEU A 534 -26.89 3.15 87.32
N ALA A 535 -25.77 2.95 86.62
CA ALA A 535 -24.93 1.79 86.80
C ALA A 535 -23.45 2.09 86.99
N PHE A 536 -22.79 1.22 87.77
CA PHE A 536 -21.37 1.33 88.08
C PHE A 536 -20.62 0.02 87.87
N ASP A 537 -19.30 0.12 87.71
CA ASP A 537 -18.42 -1.05 87.65
C ASP A 537 -18.25 -1.72 89.02
N ILE A 538 -17.63 -2.90 89.04
CA ILE A 538 -17.39 -3.64 90.28
C ILE A 538 -16.53 -2.85 91.28
N ASN A 539 -15.60 -2.01 90.80
CA ASN A 539 -14.69 -1.24 91.66
C ASN A 539 -15.44 -0.17 92.47
N THR A 540 -16.55 0.34 91.93
CA THR A 540 -17.42 1.29 92.62
C THR A 540 -18.52 0.58 93.41
N MET A 541 -19.11 -0.48 92.84
CA MET A 541 -20.24 -1.19 93.47
C MET A 541 -19.85 -1.85 94.79
N VAL A 542 -18.64 -2.41 94.91
CA VAL A 542 -18.16 -3.04 96.14
C VAL A 542 -18.10 -2.05 97.32
N PRO A 543 -17.36 -0.93 97.24
CA PRO A 543 -17.30 0.02 98.35
C PRO A 543 -18.65 0.69 98.63
N LEU A 544 -19.44 1.01 97.61
CA LEU A 544 -20.77 1.61 97.77
C LEU A 544 -21.76 0.66 98.45
N GLY A 545 -21.80 -0.61 98.05
CA GLY A 545 -22.67 -1.61 98.65
C GLY A 545 -22.34 -1.91 100.11
N LEU A 546 -21.04 -1.93 100.46
CA LEU A 546 -20.60 -2.06 101.85
C LEU A 546 -20.96 -0.82 102.67
N LEU A 547 -20.80 0.38 102.11
CA LEU A 547 -21.12 1.64 102.77
C LEU A 547 -22.60 1.67 103.16
N LEU A 548 -23.48 1.31 102.21
CA LEU A 548 -24.91 1.21 102.46
C LEU A 548 -25.25 0.14 103.48
N ASN A 549 -24.60 -1.03 103.43
CA ASN A 549 -24.80 -2.07 104.46
C ASN A 549 -24.48 -1.55 105.87
N GLU A 550 -23.36 -0.85 106.05
CA GLU A 550 -23.01 -0.28 107.36
C GLU A 550 -24.00 0.79 107.81
N LEU A 551 -24.42 1.70 106.93
CA LEU A 551 -25.40 2.74 107.26
C LEU A 551 -26.75 2.13 107.67
N ILE A 552 -27.27 1.20 106.88
CA ILE A 552 -28.56 0.54 107.12
C ILE A 552 -28.52 -0.27 108.42
N THR A 553 -27.47 -1.07 108.63
CA THR A 553 -27.35 -1.89 109.84
C THR A 553 -27.14 -1.05 111.09
N ASN A 554 -26.43 0.09 111.00
CA ASN A 554 -26.30 1.04 112.11
C ASN A 554 -27.67 1.61 112.52
N SER A 555 -28.54 1.92 111.56
CA SER A 555 -29.89 2.40 111.84
C SER A 555 -30.73 1.35 112.58
N PHE A 556 -30.75 0.10 112.09
CA PHE A 556 -31.46 -1.00 112.77
C PHE A 556 -30.99 -1.20 114.21
N LYS A 557 -29.68 -1.08 114.43
CA LYS A 557 -29.07 -1.36 115.73
C LYS A 557 -29.15 -0.21 116.71
N HIS A 558 -29.09 1.03 116.24
CA HIS A 558 -28.90 2.20 117.10
C HIS A 558 -30.04 3.22 117.01
N ALA A 559 -30.51 3.53 115.80
CA ALA A 559 -31.48 4.60 115.57
C ALA A 559 -32.86 4.29 116.18
N PHE A 560 -33.31 3.03 116.11
CA PHE A 560 -34.67 2.63 116.49
C PHE A 560 -34.77 1.89 117.82
N LYS A 561 -33.74 1.98 118.69
CA LYS A 561 -33.81 1.37 120.03
C LYS A 561 -34.92 2.01 120.85
N GLY A 562 -35.88 1.21 121.30
CA GLY A 562 -37.02 1.67 122.10
C GLY A 562 -38.19 2.24 121.28
N ARG A 563 -38.16 2.16 119.94
CA ARG A 563 -39.26 2.57 119.05
C ARG A 563 -39.91 1.35 118.40
N GLU A 564 -41.23 1.36 118.28
CA GLU A 564 -41.95 0.28 117.56
C GLU A 564 -41.70 0.36 116.05
N HIS A 565 -41.74 1.57 115.48
CA HIS A 565 -41.54 1.83 114.06
C HIS A 565 -40.38 2.80 113.80
N GLY A 566 -39.72 2.65 112.65
CA GLY A 566 -38.65 3.53 112.17
C GLY A 566 -38.67 3.70 110.64
N GLY A 567 -38.20 4.84 110.18
CA GLY A 567 -38.13 5.21 108.77
C GLY A 567 -36.69 5.39 108.31
N ILE A 568 -36.35 4.86 107.13
CA ILE A 568 -35.08 5.10 106.45
C ILE A 568 -35.36 5.68 105.06
N GLU A 569 -34.68 6.77 104.72
CA GLU A 569 -34.69 7.34 103.39
C GLU A 569 -33.28 7.32 102.79
N LEU A 570 -33.18 6.84 101.54
CA LEU A 570 -31.95 6.88 100.76
C LEU A 570 -32.23 7.53 99.40
N VAL A 571 -31.57 8.66 99.16
CA VAL A 571 -31.65 9.40 97.90
C VAL A 571 -30.26 9.45 97.27
N ILE A 572 -30.13 9.04 96.02
CA ILE A 572 -28.89 9.15 95.25
C ILE A 572 -29.16 9.93 93.98
N THR A 573 -28.50 11.09 93.85
CA THR A 573 -28.66 11.97 92.70
C THR A 573 -27.34 12.18 91.97
N SER A 574 -27.41 12.17 90.64
CA SER A 574 -26.28 12.51 89.78
C SER A 574 -26.10 14.04 89.72
N LEU A 575 -24.87 14.50 89.94
CA LEU A 575 -24.45 15.88 89.75
C LEU A 575 -23.61 16.03 88.47
N LYS A 576 -23.13 17.25 88.20
CA LYS A 576 -22.20 17.51 87.10
C LYS A 576 -20.85 16.81 87.34
N ASP A 577 -20.16 16.46 86.27
CA ASP A 577 -18.78 15.94 86.24
C ASP A 577 -18.56 14.57 86.94
N GLY A 578 -19.54 13.67 86.87
CA GLY A 578 -19.42 12.31 87.42
C GLY A 578 -19.35 12.27 88.95
N THR A 579 -19.95 13.27 89.59
CA THR A 579 -20.08 13.36 91.05
C THR A 579 -21.51 12.97 91.44
N TYR A 580 -21.66 12.27 92.55
CA TYR A 580 -22.95 11.81 93.06
C TYR A 580 -23.16 12.30 94.48
N ASP A 581 -24.38 12.74 94.78
CA ASP A 581 -24.84 13.06 96.12
C ASP A 581 -25.71 11.92 96.64
N LEU A 582 -25.21 11.24 97.67
CA LEU A 582 -25.91 10.22 98.45
C LEU A 582 -26.34 10.84 99.77
N ASN A 583 -27.65 10.88 99.97
CA ASN A 583 -28.29 11.32 101.19
C ASN A 583 -28.94 10.11 101.85
N TYR A 584 -28.49 9.77 103.06
CA TYR A 584 -29.05 8.70 103.87
C TYR A 584 -29.59 9.29 105.17
N THR A 585 -30.87 9.11 105.45
CA THR A 585 -31.54 9.66 106.62
C THR A 585 -32.27 8.55 107.37
N ASP A 586 -32.09 8.47 108.68
CA ASP A 586 -32.97 7.72 109.58
C ASP A 586 -33.78 8.67 110.46
N ASP A 587 -34.99 8.29 110.85
CA ASP A 587 -35.87 9.09 111.73
C ASP A 587 -35.70 8.78 113.22
N GLY A 588 -34.59 8.15 113.62
CA GLY A 588 -34.37 7.59 114.94
C GLY A 588 -33.97 8.59 116.03
N ILE A 589 -33.31 8.11 117.09
CA ILE A 589 -32.88 8.92 118.25
C ILE A 589 -31.68 9.84 117.99
N GLY A 590 -31.11 9.78 116.77
CA GLY A 590 -29.92 10.53 116.37
C GLY A 590 -28.60 10.01 116.96
N ILE A 591 -27.50 10.34 116.28
CA ILE A 591 -26.15 10.03 116.76
C ILE A 591 -25.55 11.21 117.54
N PRO A 592 -25.00 11.00 118.76
CA PRO A 592 -24.28 12.05 119.47
C PRO A 592 -23.01 12.41 118.73
N LEU A 593 -22.81 13.70 118.41
CA LEU A 593 -21.61 14.20 117.68
C LEU A 593 -20.29 13.87 118.39
N SER A 594 -20.29 13.58 119.70
CA SER A 594 -19.11 13.12 120.43
C SER A 594 -18.60 11.74 119.95
N ARG A 595 -19.46 10.90 119.36
CA ARG A 595 -19.07 9.59 118.78
C ARG A 595 -18.42 9.69 117.40
N MET A 596 -18.36 10.89 116.82
CA MET A 596 -17.66 11.16 115.55
C MET A 596 -16.28 11.79 115.76
N GLN A 597 -15.88 12.04 117.01
CA GLN A 597 -14.53 12.53 117.31
C GLN A 597 -13.53 11.35 117.32
N PRO A 598 -12.24 11.58 116.98
CA PRO A 598 -11.24 10.51 116.84
C PRO A 598 -11.15 9.56 118.04
N ASP A 599 -11.27 10.08 119.26
CA ASP A 599 -11.16 9.29 120.50
C ASP A 599 -12.44 8.51 120.87
N GLY A 600 -13.55 8.75 120.17
CA GLY A 600 -14.86 8.15 120.40
C GLY A 600 -15.38 7.27 119.27
N GLN A 601 -14.59 7.07 118.21
CA GLN A 601 -15.01 6.33 117.01
C GLN A 601 -15.25 4.85 117.31
N THR A 602 -16.34 4.31 116.75
CA THR A 602 -16.57 2.87 116.68
C THR A 602 -16.01 2.30 115.39
N LEU A 603 -15.72 0.99 115.35
CA LEU A 603 -15.21 0.30 114.15
C LEU A 603 -16.10 0.52 112.91
N GLY A 604 -17.42 0.65 113.10
CA GLY A 604 -18.37 0.92 112.00
C GLY A 604 -18.19 2.32 111.40
N VAL A 605 -17.94 3.33 112.24
CA VAL A 605 -17.71 4.72 111.78
C VAL A 605 -16.38 4.82 111.01
N SER A 606 -15.30 4.22 111.53
CA SER A 606 -14.02 4.20 110.81
C SER A 606 -14.09 3.45 109.46
N LEU A 607 -14.95 2.42 109.36
CA LEU A 607 -15.19 1.74 108.08
C LEU A 607 -15.97 2.61 107.10
N ILE A 608 -17.01 3.32 107.56
CA ILE A 608 -17.77 4.25 106.73
C ILE A 608 -16.82 5.32 106.16
N GLU A 609 -15.95 5.90 106.99
CA GLU A 609 -14.93 6.87 106.54
C GLU A 609 -14.00 6.26 105.47
N SER A 610 -13.49 5.05 105.70
CA SER A 610 -12.61 4.37 104.74
C SER A 610 -13.31 4.03 103.41
N LEU A 611 -14.59 3.65 103.44
CA LEU A 611 -15.37 3.34 102.23
C LEU A 611 -15.69 4.62 101.43
N VAL A 612 -15.97 5.73 102.12
CA VAL A 612 -16.14 7.04 101.49
C VAL A 612 -14.83 7.49 100.83
N GLU A 613 -13.68 7.27 101.47
CA GLU A 613 -12.36 7.53 100.87
C GLU A 613 -12.11 6.66 99.62
N GLN A 614 -12.46 5.36 99.65
CA GLN A 614 -12.34 4.47 98.49
C GLN A 614 -13.21 4.94 97.31
N LEU A 615 -14.35 5.56 97.59
CA LEU A 615 -15.20 6.20 96.58
C LEU A 615 -14.71 7.60 96.16
N ASN A 616 -13.52 8.03 96.62
CA ASN A 616 -12.98 9.38 96.44
C ASN A 616 -13.98 10.47 96.88
N GLY A 617 -14.71 10.21 97.97
CA GLY A 617 -15.79 11.05 98.45
C GLY A 617 -15.47 11.87 99.70
N ARG A 618 -16.46 12.67 100.10
CA ARG A 618 -16.48 13.42 101.36
C ARG A 618 -17.83 13.21 102.03
N MET A 619 -17.82 13.14 103.36
CA MET A 619 -19.02 12.90 104.16
C MET A 619 -19.19 14.03 105.19
N THR A 620 -20.43 14.46 105.37
CA THR A 620 -20.88 15.29 106.48
C THR A 620 -22.03 14.57 107.18
N VAL A 621 -22.07 14.62 108.51
CA VAL A 621 -23.13 13.96 109.27
C VAL A 621 -23.74 14.92 110.27
N GLU A 622 -25.07 14.91 110.34
CA GLU A 622 -25.86 15.69 111.27
C GLU A 622 -26.71 14.73 112.11
N GLY A 623 -26.81 14.97 113.42
CA GLY A 623 -27.59 14.14 114.33
C GLY A 623 -28.32 15.00 115.35
N ASN A 624 -29.64 14.81 115.47
CA ASN A 624 -30.49 15.49 116.45
C ASN A 624 -31.57 14.54 116.99
N GLU A 625 -32.46 15.03 117.87
CA GLU A 625 -33.53 14.21 118.48
C GLU A 625 -34.54 13.62 117.47
N ASN A 626 -34.51 14.07 116.21
CA ASN A 626 -35.38 13.62 115.13
C ASN A 626 -34.68 12.70 114.11
N GLY A 627 -33.43 12.28 114.33
CA GLY A 627 -32.75 11.32 113.46
C GLY A 627 -31.27 11.61 113.18
N THR A 628 -30.69 10.76 112.33
CA THR A 628 -29.34 10.96 111.77
C THR A 628 -29.39 11.15 110.27
N HIS A 629 -28.66 12.14 109.77
CA HIS A 629 -28.54 12.44 108.35
C HIS A 629 -27.07 12.37 107.91
N TYR A 630 -26.77 11.45 106.99
CA TYR A 630 -25.49 11.33 106.31
C TYR A 630 -25.62 11.92 104.92
N HIS A 631 -24.79 12.91 104.62
CA HIS A 631 -24.63 13.48 103.30
C HIS A 631 -23.23 13.16 102.77
N ILE A 632 -23.19 12.33 101.73
CA ILE A 632 -21.96 11.78 101.15
C ILE A 632 -21.89 12.19 99.69
N ARG A 633 -20.83 12.92 99.33
CA ARG A 633 -20.53 13.30 97.95
C ARG A 633 -19.35 12.51 97.44
N PHE A 634 -19.52 11.71 96.38
CA PHE A 634 -18.45 10.85 95.85
C PHE A 634 -18.32 10.93 94.34
N LYS A 635 -17.20 10.44 93.79
CA LYS A 635 -16.95 10.42 92.35
C LYS A 635 -16.93 9.00 91.84
N ALA A 636 -17.73 8.74 90.81
CA ALA A 636 -17.76 7.45 90.14
C ALA A 636 -17.92 7.65 88.63
N LYS A 637 -17.45 6.68 87.86
CA LYS A 637 -17.69 6.68 86.42
C LYS A 637 -19.07 6.07 86.18
N ALA A 638 -20.07 6.93 85.92
CA ALA A 638 -21.36 6.49 85.40
C ALA A 638 -21.14 5.62 84.17
N MET A 639 -21.77 4.45 84.13
CA MET A 639 -21.90 3.67 82.92
C MET A 639 -23.38 3.67 82.55
N VAL A 640 -23.69 4.00 81.31
CA VAL A 640 -25.07 3.99 80.82
C VAL A 640 -25.51 2.54 80.71
N VAL A 641 -26.62 2.18 81.37
CA VAL A 641 -27.30 0.92 81.11
C VAL A 641 -27.93 1.03 79.72
N ASN A 642 -27.34 0.39 78.71
CA ASN A 642 -28.06 0.15 77.46
C ASN A 642 -29.14 -0.89 77.76
N THR A 643 -30.38 -0.44 77.97
CA THR A 643 -31.55 -1.33 78.00
C THR A 643 -31.78 -2.00 76.66
#